data_AF-A0AAN9PM55-F1
#
_entry.id   AF-A0AAN9PM55-F1
#
_cell.length_a   1.000
_cell.length_b   1.000
_cell.length_c   1.000
_cell.angle_alpha   90.00
_cell.angle_beta   90.00
_cell.angle_gamma   90.00
#
_symmetry.space_group_name_H-M   'P 1'
#
loop_
_entity.id
_entity.type
_entity.pdbx_description
1 polymer ?
#
loop_
_entity_poly.entity_id
_entity_poly.type
_entity_poly.pdbx_seq_one_letter_code
_entity_poly.pdbx_strand_id
1 'polypeptide(L)'
;MSEEAGSMLVVYDDPSDQRSLSLDDASSTEESPDETRLSLETTNDAIPYIGQRFATHDAAYEFYSEFAKRSGFSIRRHRTEGKDGVGKGLTRRYFVCHRAGNTPVKTSTESKPQRNRKSSRCGCQAYMRISKTTEFGTPEWRVTGFANHHNHELLEPNQVRFLPAYRTISDADKNRILMFAKTGISVHQMMRLLELEKCVEPGYLPFTEKDVRNLLQSFRKLDPEEESLDLLRMCRNIKEKDPNFKFEYTLDTNNRLENIAWSYASSIQLYDIFGDAVVFDTTHRLTAFDMPLGIWVGINNYGMPCFFGCTLLRDETARSFSWALKAFLGFMNGKAPQTILTDQNVCLKEALSMEIPTTKHAFCIWMIVAKFPSWFNAVLGERYNEWKAEFYRLYNLESVEDFELGWREMVCSFGLHSNRHIVNLYASRSLWALPFLRSHFLAGMTTTGQSKSINAFIQRFLSAQTRLAHFVEQVAVTVDFKDQTGEQQTMQQNLQNVCLKTGAPMESHAATILTPFAFSKLQEQLVLAAHYASFSIEDGFLVRHHTKAEGGRKVCWGPQEGIISCSCHQFEFTGILCRHSLRVLSTGNCFQIPDRYLPIRWRRISMPSSKLLQSAPNDHAERIKLLQNLVSSLITESAKSKERLDIATEQVSILLSRIREQPISLQGVRDIYSINRNL
;
A
#
# COMPACT_ATOMS: atom_id res chain seq x y z
N MET A 1 -5.39 27.87 35.53
CA MET A 1 -5.81 27.24 34.25
C MET A 1 -4.97 27.85 33.15
N SER A 2 -4.62 27.05 32.14
CA SER A 2 -3.69 27.34 31.02
C SER A 2 -2.23 26.97 31.29
N GLU A 3 -1.60 26.36 30.26
CA GLU A 3 -0.20 25.88 30.15
C GLU A 3 0.12 24.45 30.64
N GLU A 4 -0.44 23.44 29.98
CA GLU A 4 0.22 22.11 29.84
C GLU A 4 -0.43 21.26 28.74
N ALA A 5 -0.80 21.89 27.62
CA ALA A 5 -1.21 21.23 26.39
C ALA A 5 -0.48 21.87 25.19
N GLY A 6 0.84 21.83 25.24
CA GLY A 6 1.70 22.53 24.29
C GLY A 6 2.97 21.76 23.98
N SER A 7 2.86 20.50 23.56
CA SER A 7 3.93 19.82 22.81
C SER A 7 3.37 18.61 22.06
N MET A 8 2.51 18.88 21.08
CA MET A 8 2.24 17.95 19.99
C MET A 8 1.63 18.68 18.79
N LEU A 9 2.34 19.69 18.29
CA LEU A 9 2.02 20.35 17.03
C LEU A 9 3.27 20.31 16.14
N VAL A 10 3.42 19.21 15.40
CA VAL A 10 4.24 19.20 14.20
C VAL A 10 3.27 19.16 13.03
N VAL A 11 2.94 20.36 12.57
CA VAL A 11 2.33 20.63 11.26
C VAL A 11 3.46 20.48 10.24
N TYR A 12 3.25 19.66 9.22
CA TYR A 12 3.95 19.84 7.96
C TYR A 12 2.89 19.86 6.87
N ASP A 13 2.79 21.03 6.28
CA ASP A 13 2.08 21.34 5.05
C ASP A 13 2.70 20.59 3.88
N ASP A 14 1.82 20.17 3.00
CA ASP A 14 2.05 19.71 1.64
C ASP A 14 2.56 20.89 0.78
N PRO A 15 3.76 20.84 0.17
CA PRO A 15 4.16 21.83 -0.82
C PRO A 15 3.93 21.25 -2.22
N SER A 16 2.68 21.25 -2.67
CA SER A 16 2.36 21.31 -4.10
C SER A 16 2.02 22.75 -4.46
N ASP A 17 2.73 23.27 -5.48
CA ASP A 17 2.45 24.49 -6.23
C ASP A 17 2.71 25.85 -5.55
N GLN A 18 3.91 26.39 -5.79
CA GLN A 18 4.12 27.69 -6.45
C GLN A 18 5.62 28.01 -6.50
N ARG A 19 6.25 27.80 -7.67
CA ARG A 19 7.53 28.44 -7.99
C ARG A 19 7.40 29.12 -9.36
N SER A 20 6.88 30.35 -9.31
CA SER A 20 7.12 31.37 -10.31
C SER A 20 8.61 31.74 -10.25
N LEU A 21 9.36 31.39 -11.30
CA LEU A 21 10.71 31.90 -11.50
C LEU A 21 10.69 32.79 -12.75
N SER A 22 10.72 34.09 -12.48
CA SER A 22 11.15 35.13 -13.41
C SER A 22 12.61 34.90 -13.77
N LEU A 23 12.91 34.80 -15.05
CA LEU A 23 14.28 34.84 -15.59
C LEU A 23 14.44 36.18 -16.30
N ASP A 24 15.15 37.08 -15.64
CA ASP A 24 15.69 38.29 -16.26
C ASP A 24 17.02 37.98 -16.94
N ASP A 25 17.25 38.76 -18.00
CA ASP A 25 18.40 38.84 -18.88
C ASP A 25 19.78 38.83 -18.19
N ALA A 26 20.72 38.10 -18.80
CA ALA A 26 22.09 38.58 -18.96
C ALA A 26 22.76 37.88 -20.16
N SER A 27 22.99 38.68 -21.20
CA SER A 27 23.78 38.38 -22.39
C SER A 27 25.27 38.26 -22.10
N SER A 28 25.96 37.32 -22.76
CA SER A 28 27.30 37.57 -23.31
C SER A 28 27.65 36.53 -24.39
N THR A 29 27.82 37.04 -25.60
CA THR A 29 28.43 36.47 -26.81
C THR A 29 29.86 36.00 -26.63
N GLU A 30 30.24 34.88 -27.25
CA GLU A 30 31.51 34.71 -27.99
C GLU A 30 31.33 33.72 -29.16
N GLU A 31 31.90 34.05 -30.32
CA GLU A 31 31.81 33.32 -31.59
C GLU A 31 33.07 32.47 -31.90
N SER A 32 32.80 31.31 -32.55
CA SER A 32 33.60 30.57 -33.56
C SER A 32 34.75 29.63 -33.12
N PRO A 33 35.24 28.70 -33.98
CA PRO A 33 34.63 28.05 -35.15
C PRO A 33 34.81 26.50 -35.22
N ASP A 34 34.01 25.90 -36.10
CA ASP A 34 34.17 24.70 -36.96
C ASP A 34 35.27 23.64 -36.66
N GLU A 35 34.89 22.35 -36.58
CA GLU A 35 35.26 21.36 -37.60
C GLU A 35 34.74 19.92 -37.32
N THR A 36 34.04 19.40 -38.33
CA THR A 36 34.19 18.04 -38.90
C THR A 36 33.80 16.82 -38.05
N ARG A 37 32.57 16.31 -38.26
CA ARG A 37 32.33 14.85 -38.23
C ARG A 37 31.12 14.36 -39.04
N LEU A 38 31.45 13.97 -40.28
CA LEU A 38 30.87 12.88 -41.09
C LEU A 38 29.36 12.89 -41.36
N SER A 39 29.05 13.45 -42.53
CA SER A 39 27.88 13.21 -43.35
C SER A 39 27.63 11.72 -43.62
N LEU A 40 26.46 11.25 -43.19
CA LEU A 40 25.75 10.13 -43.80
C LEU A 40 24.53 10.70 -44.53
N GLU A 41 24.81 11.33 -45.68
CA GLU A 41 23.79 11.65 -46.67
C GLU A 41 23.28 10.35 -47.30
N THR A 42 22.07 9.93 -46.95
CA THR A 42 20.93 9.76 -47.89
C THR A 42 19.82 8.92 -47.25
N THR A 43 18.66 9.52 -47.00
CA THR A 43 17.36 8.91 -47.31
C THR A 43 16.26 9.97 -47.49
N ASN A 44 16.13 10.44 -48.74
CA ASN A 44 14.93 10.94 -49.41
C ASN A 44 14.10 12.06 -48.77
N ASP A 45 14.48 13.31 -49.04
CA ASP A 45 13.58 14.48 -49.20
C ASP A 45 12.81 14.45 -50.53
N ALA A 46 12.33 13.28 -50.92
CA ALA A 46 11.66 13.10 -52.20
C ALA A 46 10.18 13.47 -52.08
N ILE A 47 9.79 14.58 -52.70
CA ILE A 47 8.39 14.91 -52.96
C ILE A 47 7.81 13.80 -53.86
N PRO A 48 6.64 13.21 -53.52
CA PRO A 48 6.01 12.20 -54.38
C PRO A 48 5.79 12.73 -55.79
N TYR A 49 6.11 11.92 -56.81
CA TYR A 49 5.92 12.30 -58.22
C TYR A 49 5.18 11.22 -59.00
N ILE A 50 4.48 11.65 -60.05
CA ILE A 50 3.74 10.74 -60.94
C ILE A 50 4.76 9.84 -61.66
N GLY A 51 4.52 8.53 -61.61
CA GLY A 51 5.41 7.53 -62.19
C GLY A 51 6.32 6.82 -61.19
N GLN A 52 6.42 7.30 -59.94
CA GLN A 52 7.21 6.66 -58.88
C GLN A 52 6.71 5.24 -58.58
N ARG A 53 7.63 4.29 -58.40
CA ARG A 53 7.36 2.84 -58.32
C ARG A 53 7.58 2.32 -56.90
N PHE A 54 6.74 1.38 -56.47
CA PHE A 54 6.80 0.69 -55.19
C PHE A 54 6.52 -0.81 -55.37
N ALA A 55 7.22 -1.65 -54.62
CA ALA A 55 7.00 -3.09 -54.64
C ALA A 55 5.61 -3.47 -54.08
N THR A 56 5.15 -2.76 -53.04
CA THR A 56 3.86 -2.99 -52.39
C THR A 56 3.11 -1.69 -52.16
N HIS A 57 1.79 -1.78 -52.02
CA HIS A 57 0.99 -0.61 -51.64
C HIS A 57 1.30 -0.13 -50.22
N ASP A 58 1.84 -0.99 -49.35
CA ASP A 58 2.23 -0.61 -47.99
C ASP A 58 3.55 0.15 -47.97
N ALA A 59 4.51 -0.22 -48.81
CA ALA A 59 5.71 0.60 -49.04
C ALA A 59 5.35 2.00 -49.56
N ALA A 60 4.37 2.09 -50.47
CA ALA A 60 3.84 3.38 -50.93
C ALA A 60 3.13 4.17 -49.81
N TYR A 61 2.42 3.48 -48.92
CA TYR A 61 1.76 4.09 -47.76
C TYR A 61 2.78 4.65 -46.77
N GLU A 62 3.82 3.89 -46.45
CA GLU A 62 4.90 4.31 -45.55
C GLU A 62 5.65 5.52 -46.11
N PHE A 63 6.03 5.47 -47.38
CA PHE A 63 6.66 6.59 -48.08
C PHE A 63 5.82 7.87 -47.97
N TYR A 64 4.53 7.80 -48.29
CA TYR A 64 3.67 8.98 -48.24
C TYR A 64 3.32 9.40 -46.81
N SER A 65 3.28 8.46 -45.87
CA SER A 65 3.11 8.76 -44.44
C SER A 65 4.29 9.57 -43.89
N GLU A 66 5.52 9.24 -44.31
CA GLU A 66 6.73 9.95 -43.91
C GLU A 66 6.81 11.33 -44.56
N PHE A 67 6.49 11.43 -45.86
CA PHE A 67 6.32 12.72 -46.53
C PHE A 67 5.28 13.60 -45.83
N ALA A 68 4.11 13.03 -45.50
CA ALA A 68 3.04 13.76 -44.81
C ALA A 68 3.46 14.26 -43.43
N LYS A 69 4.17 13.42 -42.68
CA LYS A 69 4.70 13.75 -41.35
C LYS A 69 5.63 14.96 -41.42
N ARG A 70 6.59 14.95 -42.35
CA ARG A 70 7.51 16.08 -42.58
C ARG A 70 6.78 17.33 -43.08
N SER A 71 5.71 17.13 -43.86
CA SER A 71 4.90 18.22 -44.42
C SER A 71 3.78 18.71 -43.48
N GLY A 72 3.75 18.33 -42.20
CA GLY A 72 2.80 18.91 -41.25
C GLY A 72 1.40 18.29 -41.21
N PHE A 73 1.17 17.11 -41.81
CA PHE A 73 -0.14 16.45 -41.79
C PHE A 73 -0.05 14.93 -41.58
N SER A 74 -1.20 14.27 -41.49
CA SER A 74 -1.27 12.80 -41.46
C SER A 74 -2.21 12.28 -42.53
N ILE A 75 -2.01 11.04 -42.95
CA ILE A 75 -2.77 10.42 -44.04
C ILE A 75 -3.71 9.33 -43.53
N ARG A 76 -4.69 8.98 -44.36
CA ARG A 76 -5.56 7.81 -44.18
C ARG A 76 -5.80 7.11 -45.51
N ARG A 77 -6.04 5.79 -45.46
CA ARG A 77 -6.50 5.02 -46.64
C ARG A 77 -7.95 5.42 -46.97
N HIS A 78 -8.22 5.84 -48.20
CA HIS A 78 -9.58 6.14 -48.70
C HIS A 78 -10.21 4.89 -49.37
N ARG A 79 -11.51 4.96 -49.71
CA ARG A 79 -12.22 3.94 -50.48
C ARG A 79 -11.43 3.51 -51.71
N THR A 80 -11.56 2.21 -51.99
CA THR A 80 -10.82 1.45 -52.99
C THR A 80 -11.72 1.24 -54.20
N GLU A 81 -11.19 1.41 -55.40
CA GLU A 81 -11.85 0.96 -56.64
C GLU A 81 -11.20 -0.37 -57.06
N GLY A 82 -12.02 -1.40 -57.33
CA GLY A 82 -11.54 -2.75 -57.64
C GLY A 82 -12.33 -3.91 -56.99
N LYS A 83 -13.65 -3.78 -56.85
CA LYS A 83 -14.55 -4.93 -56.64
C LYS A 83 -15.54 -4.98 -57.80
N ASP A 84 -15.03 -5.27 -58.99
CA ASP A 84 -15.86 -5.93 -59.99
C ASP A 84 -15.66 -7.42 -59.70
N GLY A 85 -16.76 -8.17 -59.55
CA GLY A 85 -16.82 -9.53 -58.98
C GLY A 85 -16.09 -10.64 -59.74
N VAL A 86 -14.95 -10.35 -60.36
CA VAL A 86 -14.13 -11.26 -61.17
C VAL A 86 -12.65 -11.09 -60.78
N GLY A 87 -12.27 -11.59 -59.61
CA GLY A 87 -10.93 -12.15 -59.32
C GLY A 87 -9.66 -11.29 -59.43
N LYS A 88 -9.68 -9.99 -59.78
CA LYS A 88 -8.45 -9.20 -60.04
C LYS A 88 -7.87 -8.40 -58.87
N GLY A 89 -8.31 -8.67 -57.63
CA GLY A 89 -7.71 -8.10 -56.43
C GLY A 89 -7.63 -6.57 -56.39
N LEU A 90 -6.80 -6.04 -55.50
CA LEU A 90 -6.61 -4.60 -55.34
C LEU A 90 -5.85 -4.00 -56.54
N THR A 91 -6.49 -3.13 -57.33
CA THR A 91 -5.89 -2.51 -58.53
C THR A 91 -5.56 -1.02 -58.35
N ARG A 92 -6.21 -0.32 -57.42
CA ARG A 92 -6.00 1.11 -57.17
C ARG A 92 -6.19 1.47 -55.70
N ARG A 93 -5.36 2.38 -55.17
CA ARG A 93 -5.47 2.92 -53.81
C ARG A 93 -5.31 4.44 -53.79
N TYR A 94 -6.09 5.07 -52.92
CA TYR A 94 -5.97 6.48 -52.58
C TYR A 94 -5.52 6.61 -51.12
N PHE A 95 -4.47 7.39 -50.92
CA PHE A 95 -4.06 7.89 -49.62
C PHE A 95 -4.38 9.37 -49.59
N VAL A 96 -5.16 9.81 -48.61
CA VAL A 96 -5.66 11.19 -48.53
C VAL A 96 -5.28 11.81 -47.20
N CYS A 97 -5.26 13.14 -47.13
CA CYS A 97 -5.15 13.84 -45.85
C CYS A 97 -6.21 13.34 -44.84
N HIS A 98 -5.84 13.25 -43.56
CA HIS A 98 -6.77 12.85 -42.49
C HIS A 98 -8.03 13.72 -42.46
N ARG A 99 -7.91 15.00 -42.81
CA ARG A 99 -9.01 15.98 -42.87
C ARG A 99 -9.78 15.97 -44.20
N ALA A 100 -9.47 15.04 -45.11
CA ALA A 100 -10.10 14.94 -46.42
C ALA A 100 -11.57 14.50 -46.38
N GLY A 101 -12.33 15.00 -47.35
CA GLY A 101 -13.77 14.76 -47.50
C GLY A 101 -14.63 15.45 -46.44
N ASN A 102 -15.94 15.24 -46.50
CA ASN A 102 -16.89 15.78 -45.52
C ASN A 102 -17.32 14.70 -44.51
N THR A 103 -17.91 15.15 -43.40
CA THR A 103 -18.48 14.24 -42.40
C THR A 103 -19.73 13.59 -42.99
N PRO A 104 -19.81 12.25 -43.07
CA PRO A 104 -21.04 11.59 -43.51
C PRO A 104 -22.16 11.89 -42.51
N VAL A 105 -23.34 12.25 -43.00
CA VAL A 105 -24.55 12.43 -42.18
C VAL A 105 -24.87 11.09 -41.53
N LYS A 106 -24.83 11.01 -40.19
CA LYS A 106 -25.22 9.81 -39.46
C LYS A 106 -26.73 9.82 -39.24
N THR A 107 -27.44 8.80 -39.71
CA THR A 107 -28.79 8.47 -39.26
C THR A 107 -28.74 8.07 -37.78
N SER A 108 -29.46 8.79 -36.93
CA SER A 108 -29.54 8.50 -35.49
C SER A 108 -30.21 7.15 -35.25
N THR A 109 -29.47 6.22 -34.64
CA THR A 109 -30.04 5.01 -34.03
C THR A 109 -29.86 5.15 -32.53
N GLU A 110 -30.97 5.13 -31.80
CA GLU A 110 -31.08 5.51 -30.37
C GLU A 110 -30.32 4.58 -29.39
N SER A 111 -29.68 3.51 -29.85
CA SER A 111 -29.16 2.45 -28.98
C SER A 111 -27.67 2.57 -28.59
N LYS A 112 -26.96 3.66 -28.92
CA LYS A 112 -25.57 3.85 -28.47
C LYS A 112 -25.29 5.30 -28.04
N PRO A 113 -24.78 5.53 -26.80
CA PRO A 113 -24.36 6.86 -26.38
C PRO A 113 -23.23 7.36 -27.30
N GLN A 114 -23.52 8.38 -28.10
CA GLN A 114 -22.62 8.90 -29.10
C GLN A 114 -21.76 10.01 -28.48
N ARG A 115 -20.43 9.84 -28.46
CA ARG A 115 -19.52 10.92 -28.01
C ARG A 115 -19.68 12.13 -28.93
N ASN A 116 -19.97 13.30 -28.35
CA ASN A 116 -20.02 14.61 -29.02
C ASN A 116 -18.61 15.04 -29.48
N ARG A 117 -18.07 14.43 -30.54
CA ARG A 117 -16.81 14.87 -31.16
C ARG A 117 -17.12 15.51 -32.51
N LYS A 118 -16.85 16.82 -32.63
CA LYS A 118 -16.84 17.50 -33.93
C LYS A 118 -15.81 16.82 -34.84
N SER A 119 -16.19 16.54 -36.07
CA SER A 119 -15.33 15.88 -37.06
C SER A 119 -14.14 16.79 -37.43
N SER A 120 -12.96 16.21 -37.62
CA SER A 120 -11.75 16.92 -38.08
C SER A 120 -11.76 17.20 -39.59
N ARG A 121 -12.73 16.65 -40.33
CA ARG A 121 -12.85 16.74 -41.77
C ARG A 121 -13.31 18.11 -42.24
N CYS A 122 -12.56 18.72 -43.15
CA CYS A 122 -12.82 20.05 -43.72
C CYS A 122 -12.85 20.03 -45.26
N GLY A 123 -13.03 18.87 -45.89
CA GLY A 123 -13.06 18.77 -47.35
C GLY A 123 -11.70 18.89 -48.01
N CYS A 124 -10.59 18.65 -47.29
CA CYS A 124 -9.24 18.71 -47.86
C CYS A 124 -9.10 17.77 -49.07
N GLN A 125 -8.41 18.24 -50.12
CA GLN A 125 -8.25 17.54 -51.40
C GLN A 125 -6.83 16.99 -51.59
N ALA A 126 -5.94 17.07 -50.59
CA ALA A 126 -4.62 16.49 -50.71
C ALA A 126 -4.67 14.95 -50.76
N TYR A 127 -4.01 14.36 -51.77
CA TYR A 127 -3.95 12.92 -51.97
C TYR A 127 -2.71 12.44 -52.72
N MET A 128 -2.40 11.14 -52.54
CA MET A 128 -1.56 10.34 -53.42
C MET A 128 -2.36 9.12 -53.89
N ARG A 129 -2.39 8.90 -55.20
CA ARG A 129 -3.08 7.78 -55.85
C ARG A 129 -2.05 6.85 -56.48
N ILE A 130 -2.16 5.57 -56.15
CA ILE A 130 -1.36 4.50 -56.74
C ILE A 130 -2.25 3.51 -57.51
N SER A 131 -1.73 2.98 -58.60
CA SER A 131 -2.35 1.91 -59.37
C SER A 131 -1.37 0.75 -59.52
N LYS A 132 -1.91 -0.48 -59.56
CA LYS A 132 -1.14 -1.68 -59.82
C LYS A 132 -0.91 -1.80 -61.33
N THR A 133 0.33 -1.85 -61.76
CA THR A 133 0.74 -2.16 -63.14
C THR A 133 1.42 -3.52 -63.17
N THR A 134 1.42 -4.15 -64.33
CA THR A 134 2.15 -5.40 -64.57
C THR A 134 3.03 -5.15 -65.78
N GLU A 135 4.25 -4.70 -65.53
CA GLU A 135 5.29 -4.56 -66.55
C GLU A 135 6.23 -5.76 -66.40
N PHE A 136 6.55 -6.44 -67.50
CA PHE A 136 7.49 -7.59 -67.52
C PHE A 136 7.16 -8.76 -66.56
N GLY A 137 5.88 -8.96 -66.22
CA GLY A 137 5.43 -10.09 -65.40
C GLY A 137 5.54 -9.89 -63.89
N THR A 138 6.12 -8.78 -63.41
CA THR A 138 6.15 -8.44 -61.98
C THR A 138 5.06 -7.42 -61.65
N PRO A 139 4.21 -7.68 -60.64
CA PRO A 139 3.22 -6.70 -60.19
C PRO A 139 3.93 -5.59 -59.41
N GLU A 140 3.71 -4.35 -59.84
CA GLU A 140 4.29 -3.17 -59.20
C GLU A 140 3.22 -2.10 -58.97
N TRP A 141 3.47 -1.21 -58.01
CA TRP A 141 2.58 -0.10 -57.69
C TRP A 141 3.20 1.20 -58.17
N ARG A 142 2.47 1.94 -59.00
CA ARG A 142 2.93 3.20 -59.57
C ARG A 142 2.06 4.37 -59.12
N VAL A 143 2.65 5.50 -58.75
CA VAL A 143 1.92 6.74 -58.47
C VAL A 143 1.30 7.25 -59.77
N THR A 144 -0.02 7.32 -59.83
CA THR A 144 -0.79 7.80 -60.99
C THR A 144 -1.49 9.13 -60.75
N GLY A 145 -1.37 9.69 -59.55
CA GLY A 145 -1.88 11.03 -59.22
C GLY A 145 -1.36 11.50 -57.88
N PHE A 146 -1.06 12.79 -57.78
CA PHE A 146 -0.57 13.41 -56.56
C PHE A 146 -1.02 14.87 -56.53
N ALA A 147 -1.56 15.31 -55.40
CA ALA A 147 -1.90 16.70 -55.13
C ALA A 147 -1.61 17.01 -53.66
N ASN A 148 -0.78 18.02 -53.40
CA ASN A 148 -0.40 18.46 -52.05
C ASN A 148 -1.01 19.82 -51.66
N HIS A 149 -2.20 20.12 -52.19
CA HIS A 149 -2.92 21.34 -51.85
C HIS A 149 -3.84 21.09 -50.64
N HIS A 150 -3.63 21.85 -49.57
CA HIS A 150 -4.41 21.77 -48.33
C HIS A 150 -5.24 23.03 -48.14
N ASN A 151 -6.48 22.86 -47.69
CA ASN A 151 -7.39 23.97 -47.36
C ASN A 151 -7.42 24.27 -45.85
N HIS A 152 -6.37 23.85 -45.15
CA HIS A 152 -6.18 24.04 -43.73
C HIS A 152 -4.68 24.22 -43.46
N GLU A 153 -4.38 24.89 -42.35
CA GLU A 153 -3.01 25.04 -41.88
C GLU A 153 -2.35 23.67 -41.61
N LEU A 154 -1.07 23.58 -41.95
CA LEU A 154 -0.21 22.43 -41.70
C LEU A 154 0.51 22.65 -40.36
N LEU A 155 0.75 21.56 -39.65
CA LEU A 155 1.35 21.63 -38.31
C LEU A 155 2.86 21.77 -38.39
N GLU A 156 3.42 22.48 -37.42
CA GLU A 156 4.88 22.54 -37.22
C GLU A 156 5.44 21.17 -36.79
N PRO A 157 6.73 20.87 -37.05
CA PRO A 157 7.33 19.57 -36.72
C PRO A 157 7.12 19.14 -35.26
N ASN A 158 7.19 20.09 -34.31
CA ASN A 158 6.97 19.87 -32.88
C ASN A 158 5.49 19.58 -32.51
N GLN A 159 4.54 19.91 -33.38
CA GLN A 159 3.11 19.68 -33.23
C GLN A 159 2.65 18.39 -33.92
N VAL A 160 3.25 18.04 -35.07
CA VAL A 160 2.89 16.85 -35.86
C VAL A 160 2.94 15.58 -35.03
N ARG A 161 3.94 15.45 -34.14
CA ARG A 161 4.11 14.27 -33.26
C ARG A 161 2.88 13.95 -32.40
N PHE A 162 2.03 14.94 -32.13
CA PHE A 162 0.81 14.74 -31.34
C PHE A 162 -0.39 14.24 -32.15
N LEU A 163 -0.27 14.11 -33.47
CA LEU A 163 -1.35 13.54 -34.31
C LEU A 163 -1.55 12.06 -33.97
N PRO A 164 -2.81 11.57 -33.86
CA PRO A 164 -3.09 10.17 -33.52
C PRO A 164 -2.39 9.12 -34.38
N ALA A 165 -2.10 9.45 -35.65
CA ALA A 165 -1.40 8.55 -36.58
C ALA A 165 0.07 8.30 -36.17
N TYR A 166 0.68 9.23 -35.45
CA TYR A 166 2.08 9.18 -35.04
C TYR A 166 2.27 8.85 -33.55
N ARG A 167 1.16 8.74 -32.79
CA ARG A 167 1.16 8.36 -31.36
C ARG A 167 1.04 6.86 -31.15
N THR A 168 2.03 6.11 -31.64
CA THR A 168 2.07 4.64 -31.55
C THR A 168 2.86 4.19 -30.33
N ILE A 169 2.31 3.24 -29.57
CA ILE A 169 3.02 2.54 -28.50
C ILE A 169 3.52 1.21 -29.08
N SER A 170 4.84 1.01 -29.10
CA SER A 170 5.44 -0.24 -29.58
C SER A 170 5.06 -1.42 -28.68
N ASP A 171 5.09 -2.64 -29.18
CA ASP A 171 4.73 -3.82 -28.36
C ASP A 171 5.72 -4.04 -27.20
N ALA A 172 7.00 -3.69 -27.39
CA ALA A 172 7.99 -3.68 -26.32
C ALA A 172 7.63 -2.68 -25.21
N ASP A 173 7.20 -1.47 -25.58
CA ASP A 173 6.75 -0.46 -24.61
C ASP A 173 5.45 -0.88 -23.93
N LYS A 174 4.50 -1.48 -24.67
CA LYS A 174 3.27 -2.02 -24.06
C LYS A 174 3.61 -3.04 -22.98
N ASN A 175 4.54 -3.96 -23.23
CA ASN A 175 4.96 -4.95 -22.26
C ASN A 175 5.62 -4.31 -21.03
N ARG A 176 6.50 -3.32 -21.21
CA ARG A 176 7.09 -2.57 -20.08
C ARG A 176 6.04 -1.78 -19.29
N ILE A 177 5.12 -1.08 -19.96
CA ILE A 177 4.00 -0.36 -19.34
C ILE A 177 3.16 -1.32 -18.49
N LEU A 178 2.85 -2.50 -19.02
CA LEU A 178 2.09 -3.52 -18.29
C LEU A 178 2.86 -4.06 -17.07
N MET A 179 4.16 -4.26 -17.20
CA MET A 179 5.02 -4.65 -16.07
C MET A 179 5.04 -3.57 -14.98
N PHE A 180 5.22 -2.30 -15.34
CA PHE A 180 5.19 -1.18 -14.40
C PHE A 180 3.81 -1.01 -13.75
N ALA A 181 2.73 -1.25 -14.49
CA ALA A 181 1.38 -1.22 -13.94
C ALA A 181 1.18 -2.32 -12.88
N LYS A 182 1.70 -3.53 -13.12
CA LYS A 182 1.66 -4.64 -12.15
C LYS A 182 2.40 -4.32 -10.85
N THR A 183 3.42 -3.48 -10.90
CA THR A 183 4.20 -3.05 -9.72
C THR A 183 3.68 -1.75 -9.08
N GLY A 184 2.54 -1.21 -9.56
CA GLY A 184 1.88 -0.04 -8.96
C GLY A 184 2.52 1.31 -9.29
N ILE A 185 3.42 1.37 -10.28
CA ILE A 185 4.10 2.61 -10.69
C ILE A 185 3.08 3.58 -11.31
N SER A 186 3.15 4.87 -11.01
CA SER A 186 2.23 5.86 -11.59
C SER A 186 2.48 6.05 -13.08
N VAL A 187 1.45 6.38 -13.89
CA VAL A 187 1.64 6.62 -15.34
C VAL A 187 2.73 7.66 -15.62
N HIS A 188 2.81 8.71 -14.80
CA HIS A 188 3.86 9.72 -14.91
C HIS A 188 5.26 9.12 -14.69
N GLN A 189 5.43 8.28 -13.67
CA GLN A 189 6.69 7.57 -13.42
C GLN A 189 7.01 6.58 -14.55
N MET A 190 6.01 5.89 -15.10
CA MET A 190 6.22 4.99 -16.25
C MET A 190 6.77 5.75 -17.46
N MET A 191 6.20 6.92 -17.77
CA MET A 191 6.71 7.77 -18.85
C MET A 191 8.17 8.12 -18.60
N ARG A 192 8.49 8.56 -17.37
CA ARG A 192 9.86 8.95 -17.02
C ARG A 192 10.86 7.80 -17.12
N LEU A 193 10.47 6.59 -16.71
CA LEU A 193 11.32 5.40 -16.82
C LEU A 193 11.56 5.04 -18.29
N LEU A 194 10.51 5.05 -19.12
CA LEU A 194 10.63 4.77 -20.55
C LEU A 194 11.49 5.79 -21.29
N GLU A 195 11.44 7.08 -20.89
CA GLU A 195 12.33 8.12 -21.40
C GLU A 195 13.79 7.84 -21.09
N LEU A 196 14.08 7.50 -19.81
CA LEU A 196 15.44 7.18 -19.35
C LEU A 196 16.00 5.94 -20.05
N GLU A 197 15.22 4.86 -20.14
CA GLU A 197 15.63 3.62 -20.79
C GLU A 197 15.91 3.79 -22.29
N LYS A 198 15.26 4.76 -22.93
CA LYS A 198 15.43 5.07 -24.35
C LYS A 198 16.41 6.20 -24.61
N CYS A 199 16.99 6.78 -23.55
CA CYS A 199 17.88 7.94 -23.62
C CYS A 199 17.26 9.11 -24.40
N VAL A 200 15.97 9.40 -24.18
CA VAL A 200 15.27 10.55 -24.78
C VAL A 200 14.92 11.61 -23.73
N GLU A 201 14.85 12.87 -24.17
CA GLU A 201 14.44 13.98 -23.32
C GLU A 201 12.98 13.86 -22.85
N PRO A 202 12.62 14.44 -21.69
CA PRO A 202 11.25 14.46 -21.23
C PRO A 202 10.27 15.00 -22.28
N GLY A 203 9.20 14.24 -22.54
CA GLY A 203 8.17 14.61 -23.52
C GLY A 203 8.52 14.29 -24.98
N TYR A 204 9.62 13.59 -25.27
CA TYR A 204 9.99 13.14 -26.62
C TYR A 204 9.58 11.69 -26.95
N LEU A 205 8.91 11.00 -26.03
CA LEU A 205 8.27 9.72 -26.37
C LEU A 205 7.21 9.91 -27.47
N PRO A 206 7.03 8.93 -28.37
CA PRO A 206 6.08 9.04 -29.48
C PRO A 206 4.62 9.06 -29.01
N PHE A 207 4.34 8.69 -27.76
CA PHE A 207 3.00 8.63 -27.18
C PHE A 207 2.92 9.51 -25.92
N THR A 208 1.69 9.85 -25.53
CA THR A 208 1.43 10.69 -24.35
C THR A 208 0.95 9.87 -23.17
N GLU A 209 0.96 10.46 -21.97
CA GLU A 209 0.35 9.83 -20.78
C GLU A 209 -1.11 9.41 -21.01
N LYS A 210 -1.86 10.18 -21.82
CA LYS A 210 -3.25 9.85 -22.16
C LYS A 210 -3.33 8.56 -22.94
N ASP A 211 -2.36 8.30 -23.82
CA ASP A 211 -2.32 7.07 -24.61
C ASP A 211 -1.96 5.86 -23.72
N VAL A 212 -1.04 6.05 -22.76
CA VAL A 212 -0.75 5.04 -21.72
C VAL A 212 -1.99 4.75 -20.85
N ARG A 213 -2.70 5.80 -20.40
CA ARG A 213 -3.97 5.63 -19.65
C ARG A 213 -5.02 4.88 -20.47
N ASN A 214 -5.17 5.20 -21.76
CA ASN A 214 -6.09 4.50 -22.66
C ASN A 214 -5.67 3.03 -22.87
N LEU A 215 -4.37 2.76 -23.01
CA LEU A 215 -3.84 1.40 -23.12
C LEU A 215 -4.18 0.59 -21.86
N LEU A 216 -3.84 1.10 -20.67
CA LEU A 216 -4.18 0.45 -19.41
C LEU A 216 -5.69 0.24 -19.26
N GLN A 217 -6.51 1.21 -19.67
CA GLN A 217 -7.96 1.07 -19.66
C GLN A 217 -8.45 -0.01 -20.63
N SER A 218 -7.81 -0.19 -21.80
CA SER A 218 -8.16 -1.26 -22.72
C SER A 218 -7.91 -2.65 -22.15
N PHE A 219 -6.90 -2.80 -21.28
CA PHE A 219 -6.62 -4.02 -20.52
C PHE A 219 -7.48 -4.19 -19.26
N ARG A 220 -8.28 -3.19 -18.87
CA ARG A 220 -9.25 -3.26 -17.77
C ARG A 220 -10.66 -3.68 -18.23
N LYS A 221 -10.89 -3.84 -19.54
CA LYS A 221 -12.18 -4.32 -20.08
C LYS A 221 -12.29 -5.86 -20.00
N LEU A 222 -12.08 -6.42 -18.82
CA LEU A 222 -12.41 -7.83 -18.54
C LEU A 222 -13.74 -7.87 -17.78
N ASP A 223 -14.47 -8.96 -17.97
CA ASP A 223 -15.74 -9.19 -17.28
C ASP A 223 -15.46 -9.36 -15.78
N PRO A 224 -16.15 -8.66 -14.87
CA PRO A 224 -16.04 -8.90 -13.42
C PRO A 224 -16.17 -10.38 -13.02
N GLU A 225 -16.90 -11.19 -13.81
CA GLU A 225 -16.97 -12.64 -13.61
C GLU A 225 -15.61 -13.33 -13.80
N GLU A 226 -14.84 -12.92 -14.82
CA GLU A 226 -13.51 -13.49 -15.11
C GLU A 226 -12.50 -13.14 -14.02
N GLU A 227 -12.55 -11.91 -13.49
CA GLU A 227 -11.69 -11.51 -12.36
C GLU A 227 -12.02 -12.28 -11.07
N SER A 228 -13.30 -12.58 -10.81
CA SER A 228 -13.70 -13.35 -9.62
C SER A 228 -13.17 -14.79 -9.66
N LEU A 229 -13.16 -15.39 -10.86
CA LEU A 229 -12.59 -16.71 -11.11
C LEU A 229 -11.06 -16.71 -10.99
N ASP A 230 -10.40 -15.64 -11.45
CA ASP A 230 -8.95 -15.46 -11.27
C ASP A 230 -8.54 -15.39 -9.81
N LEU A 231 -9.28 -14.64 -9.00
CA LEU A 231 -9.05 -14.56 -7.57
C LEU A 231 -9.17 -15.93 -6.90
N LEU A 232 -10.25 -16.67 -7.17
CA LEU A 232 -10.45 -18.01 -6.61
C LEU A 232 -9.37 -18.99 -7.08
N ARG A 233 -8.96 -18.92 -8.36
CA ARG A 233 -7.84 -19.71 -8.88
C ARG A 233 -6.54 -19.38 -8.14
N MET A 234 -6.28 -18.11 -7.87
CA MET A 234 -5.07 -17.72 -7.14
C MET A 234 -5.07 -18.23 -5.70
N CYS A 235 -6.18 -18.06 -4.95
CA CYS A 235 -6.29 -18.59 -3.59
C CYS A 235 -6.07 -20.10 -3.55
N ARG A 236 -6.59 -20.85 -4.54
CA ARG A 236 -6.32 -22.28 -4.70
C ARG A 236 -4.84 -22.57 -4.95
N ASN A 237 -4.20 -21.85 -5.88
CA ASN A 237 -2.78 -22.03 -6.18
C ASN A 237 -1.89 -21.73 -4.96
N ILE A 238 -2.25 -20.75 -4.13
CA ILE A 238 -1.51 -20.46 -2.88
C ILE A 238 -1.75 -21.57 -1.87
N LYS A 239 -3.00 -22.04 -1.72
CA LYS A 239 -3.35 -23.17 -0.83
C LYS A 239 -2.60 -24.46 -1.18
N GLU A 240 -2.38 -24.72 -2.47
CA GLU A 240 -1.60 -25.87 -2.94
C GLU A 240 -0.12 -25.75 -2.57
N LYS A 241 0.45 -24.54 -2.64
CA LYS A 241 1.84 -24.27 -2.26
C LYS A 241 2.06 -24.22 -0.75
N ASP A 242 1.08 -23.69 -0.02
CA ASP A 242 1.07 -23.57 1.43
C ASP A 242 -0.25 -24.12 2.01
N PRO A 243 -0.26 -25.37 2.50
CA PRO A 243 -1.43 -25.98 3.12
C PRO A 243 -1.97 -25.23 4.33
N ASN A 244 -1.20 -24.32 4.94
CA ASN A 244 -1.63 -23.53 6.09
C ASN A 244 -2.26 -22.18 5.69
N PHE A 245 -2.18 -21.77 4.42
CA PHE A 245 -3.02 -20.70 3.89
C PHE A 245 -4.50 -21.07 4.07
N LYS A 246 -5.33 -20.15 4.55
CA LYS A 246 -6.77 -20.40 4.71
C LYS A 246 -7.55 -19.37 3.91
N PHE A 247 -8.58 -19.83 3.21
CA PHE A 247 -9.54 -18.96 2.54
C PHE A 247 -10.92 -19.61 2.52
N GLU A 248 -11.95 -18.78 2.54
CA GLU A 248 -13.36 -19.16 2.45
C GLU A 248 -14.10 -18.19 1.55
N TYR A 249 -15.16 -18.65 0.89
CA TYR A 249 -15.98 -17.81 0.01
C TYR A 249 -17.43 -18.29 -0.05
N THR A 250 -18.32 -17.38 -0.45
CA THR A 250 -19.72 -17.69 -0.79
C THR A 250 -20.01 -17.30 -2.23
N LEU A 251 -20.97 -18.01 -2.84
CA LEU A 251 -21.52 -17.69 -4.15
C LEU A 251 -22.98 -17.30 -4.01
N ASP A 252 -23.45 -16.41 -4.86
CA ASP A 252 -24.87 -16.09 -4.95
C ASP A 252 -25.66 -17.11 -5.79
N THR A 253 -26.95 -16.85 -5.97
CA THR A 253 -27.86 -17.70 -6.76
C THR A 253 -27.46 -17.82 -8.23
N ASN A 254 -26.63 -16.92 -8.75
CA ASN A 254 -26.13 -16.91 -10.12
C ASN A 254 -24.69 -17.47 -10.21
N ASN A 255 -24.20 -18.14 -9.16
CA ASN A 255 -22.82 -18.62 -9.04
C ASN A 255 -21.74 -17.53 -9.13
N ARG A 256 -22.08 -16.27 -8.84
CA ARG A 256 -21.11 -15.18 -8.77
C ARG A 256 -20.55 -15.07 -7.37
N LEU A 257 -19.28 -14.71 -7.27
CA LEU A 257 -18.62 -14.46 -5.99
C LEU A 257 -19.43 -13.44 -5.18
N GLU A 258 -19.79 -13.81 -3.97
CA GLU A 258 -20.53 -12.95 -3.04
C GLU A 258 -19.58 -12.42 -1.99
N ASN A 259 -18.94 -13.29 -1.21
CA ASN A 259 -17.93 -12.89 -0.24
C ASN A 259 -16.70 -13.79 -0.36
N ILE A 260 -15.52 -13.26 -0.03
CA ILE A 260 -14.29 -14.04 0.10
C ILE A 260 -13.44 -13.47 1.24
N ALA A 261 -12.76 -14.34 1.97
CA ALA A 261 -11.85 -13.99 3.03
C ALA A 261 -10.64 -14.92 2.97
N TRP A 262 -9.47 -14.43 3.33
CA TRP A 262 -8.25 -15.23 3.36
C TRP A 262 -7.25 -14.73 4.40
N SER A 263 -6.35 -15.63 4.81
CA SER A 263 -5.24 -15.38 5.72
C SER A 263 -4.06 -16.29 5.38
N TYR A 264 -2.84 -15.79 5.57
CA TYR A 264 -1.60 -16.53 5.35
C TYR A 264 -1.19 -17.30 6.59
N ALA A 265 -0.38 -18.35 6.42
CA ALA A 265 0.10 -19.16 7.53
C ALA A 265 0.84 -18.34 8.60
N SER A 266 1.73 -17.43 8.19
CA SER A 266 2.46 -16.54 9.11
C SER A 266 1.52 -15.60 9.87
N SER A 267 0.51 -15.06 9.20
CA SER A 267 -0.53 -14.22 9.81
C SER A 267 -1.33 -14.93 10.90
N ILE A 268 -1.71 -16.19 10.68
CA ILE A 268 -2.42 -17.01 11.67
C ILE A 268 -1.53 -17.27 12.89
N GLN A 269 -0.24 -17.55 12.69
CA GLN A 269 0.72 -17.75 13.78
C GLN A 269 0.95 -16.46 14.59
N LEU A 270 1.10 -15.33 13.90
CA LEU A 270 1.24 -14.02 14.56
C LEU A 270 0.00 -13.65 15.38
N TYR A 271 -1.20 -14.00 14.89
CA TYR A 271 -2.44 -13.75 15.61
C TYR A 271 -2.48 -14.50 16.95
N ASP A 272 -1.88 -15.69 17.06
CA ASP A 272 -1.86 -16.40 18.34
C ASP A 272 -1.11 -15.63 19.44
N ILE A 273 -0.13 -14.81 19.08
CA ILE A 273 0.62 -14.01 20.06
C ILE A 273 0.05 -12.58 20.18
N PHE A 274 -0.36 -11.99 19.06
CA PHE A 274 -0.67 -10.55 18.95
C PHE A 274 -2.11 -10.23 18.56
N GLY A 275 -2.99 -11.23 18.52
CA GLY A 275 -4.42 -11.10 18.18
C GLY A 275 -5.31 -10.66 19.35
N ASP A 276 -4.74 -10.24 20.48
CA ASP A 276 -5.46 -9.74 21.65
C ASP A 276 -6.15 -8.38 21.39
N ALA A 277 -5.55 -7.52 20.57
CA ALA A 277 -6.15 -6.28 20.13
C ALA A 277 -5.98 -6.09 18.61
N VAL A 278 -7.09 -5.87 17.91
CA VAL A 278 -7.14 -5.88 16.43
C VAL A 278 -7.86 -4.65 15.90
N VAL A 279 -7.38 -4.10 14.79
CA VAL A 279 -8.10 -3.16 13.94
C VAL A 279 -8.72 -3.95 12.79
N PHE A 280 -10.02 -3.75 12.56
CA PHE A 280 -10.71 -4.19 11.36
C PHE A 280 -11.13 -2.96 10.55
N ASP A 281 -10.37 -2.68 9.49
CA ASP A 281 -10.56 -1.53 8.62
C ASP A 281 -11.39 -1.92 7.41
N THR A 282 -12.60 -1.34 7.30
CA THR A 282 -13.54 -1.54 6.20
C THR A 282 -13.73 -0.28 5.36
N THR A 283 -12.86 0.72 5.51
CA THR A 283 -13.01 2.03 4.85
C THR A 283 -12.59 2.03 3.38
N HIS A 284 -12.09 0.90 2.88
CA HIS A 284 -11.56 0.76 1.53
C HIS A 284 -12.52 -0.02 0.62
N ARG A 285 -12.51 0.34 -0.67
CA ARG A 285 -13.26 -0.36 -1.71
C ARG A 285 -12.33 -0.65 -2.88
N LEU A 286 -12.39 -1.86 -3.42
CA LEU A 286 -11.64 -2.19 -4.63
C LEU A 286 -12.47 -1.82 -5.86
N THR A 287 -11.98 -0.82 -6.60
CA THR A 287 -12.65 -0.26 -7.79
C THR A 287 -12.98 -1.27 -8.88
N ALA A 288 -12.28 -2.41 -8.93
CA ALA A 288 -12.50 -3.46 -9.92
C ALA A 288 -13.83 -4.23 -9.71
N PHE A 289 -14.27 -4.40 -8.46
CA PHE A 289 -15.48 -5.15 -8.11
C PHE A 289 -16.60 -4.30 -7.53
N ASP A 290 -16.28 -3.05 -7.16
CA ASP A 290 -17.15 -2.24 -6.30
C ASP A 290 -17.58 -2.99 -5.02
N MET A 291 -16.62 -3.74 -4.45
CA MET A 291 -16.80 -4.52 -3.22
C MET A 291 -16.05 -3.86 -2.04
N PRO A 292 -16.69 -3.74 -0.86
CA PRO A 292 -16.01 -3.41 0.38
C PRO A 292 -14.82 -4.33 0.67
N LEU A 293 -13.69 -3.73 1.02
CA LEU A 293 -12.48 -4.41 1.44
C LEU A 293 -12.32 -4.26 2.95
N GLY A 294 -12.32 -5.39 3.66
CA GLY A 294 -12.01 -5.47 5.09
C GLY A 294 -10.58 -5.97 5.31
N ILE A 295 -9.84 -5.32 6.21
CA ILE A 295 -8.45 -5.69 6.53
C ILE A 295 -8.29 -5.81 8.05
N TRP A 296 -7.80 -6.95 8.52
CA TRP A 296 -7.47 -7.17 9.93
C TRP A 296 -5.98 -6.94 10.19
N VAL A 297 -5.67 -6.02 11.10
CA VAL A 297 -4.30 -5.63 11.45
C VAL A 297 -4.15 -5.51 12.96
N GLY A 298 -3.05 -6.00 13.52
CA GLY A 298 -2.66 -5.76 14.92
C GLY A 298 -1.28 -5.11 15.01
N ILE A 299 -0.66 -5.18 16.19
CA ILE A 299 0.73 -4.76 16.40
C ILE A 299 1.51 -5.79 17.19
N ASN A 300 2.75 -6.06 16.77
CA ASN A 300 3.65 -6.96 17.50
C ASN A 300 4.32 -6.27 18.70
N ASN A 301 5.16 -7.04 19.40
CA ASN A 301 5.98 -6.60 20.53
C ASN A 301 7.01 -5.51 20.19
N TYR A 302 7.31 -5.26 18.92
CA TYR A 302 8.17 -4.17 18.45
C TYR A 302 7.39 -2.91 18.02
N GLY A 303 6.07 -2.90 18.20
CA GLY A 303 5.21 -1.78 17.81
C GLY A 303 5.05 -1.65 16.30
N MET A 304 5.22 -2.75 15.56
CA MET A 304 5.07 -2.78 14.10
C MET A 304 3.72 -3.41 13.71
N PRO A 305 3.04 -2.89 12.67
CA PRO A 305 1.78 -3.46 12.19
C PRO A 305 1.94 -4.91 11.72
N CYS A 306 1.02 -5.78 12.15
CA CYS A 306 0.92 -7.19 11.76
C CYS A 306 -0.36 -7.43 10.97
N PHE A 307 -0.25 -7.96 9.76
CA PHE A 307 -1.41 -8.36 8.96
C PHE A 307 -1.95 -9.71 9.45
N PHE A 308 -3.26 -9.78 9.67
CA PHE A 308 -3.94 -11.01 10.12
C PHE A 308 -4.84 -11.62 9.05
N GLY A 309 -5.39 -10.82 8.14
CA GLY A 309 -6.26 -11.34 7.09
C GLY A 309 -6.95 -10.23 6.32
N CYS A 310 -7.66 -10.64 5.28
CA CYS A 310 -8.42 -9.73 4.44
C CYS A 310 -9.74 -10.37 3.98
N THR A 311 -10.73 -9.54 3.69
CA THR A 311 -12.01 -9.95 3.13
C THR A 311 -12.49 -8.98 2.07
N LEU A 312 -13.16 -9.52 1.06
CA LEU A 312 -14.01 -8.77 0.14
C LEU A 312 -15.45 -9.20 0.34
N LEU A 313 -16.29 -8.21 0.57
CA LEU A 313 -17.71 -8.41 0.82
C LEU A 313 -18.52 -7.90 -0.36
N ARG A 314 -19.68 -8.49 -0.63
CA ARG A 314 -20.60 -7.99 -1.65
C ARG A 314 -21.11 -6.60 -1.29
N ASP A 315 -21.46 -6.43 -0.02
CA ASP A 315 -22.11 -5.23 0.50
C ASP A 315 -21.77 -5.02 1.99
N GLU A 316 -22.10 -3.83 2.48
CA GLU A 316 -21.90 -3.45 3.89
C GLU A 316 -23.15 -3.77 4.73
N THR A 317 -23.61 -5.02 4.67
CA THR A 317 -24.76 -5.49 5.47
C THR A 317 -24.31 -6.26 6.71
N ALA A 318 -25.18 -6.33 7.73
CA ALA A 318 -24.88 -7.09 8.95
C ALA A 318 -24.62 -8.57 8.65
N ARG A 319 -25.29 -9.14 7.63
CA ARG A 319 -25.08 -10.52 7.18
C ARG A 319 -23.68 -10.71 6.59
N SER A 320 -23.24 -9.83 5.70
CA SER A 320 -21.90 -9.88 5.08
C SER A 320 -20.80 -9.72 6.13
N PHE A 321 -20.95 -8.78 7.07
CA PHE A 321 -20.00 -8.66 8.18
C PHE A 321 -20.02 -9.86 9.14
N SER A 322 -21.18 -10.43 9.44
CA SER A 322 -21.28 -11.63 10.27
C SER A 322 -20.56 -12.81 9.64
N TRP A 323 -20.69 -12.97 8.32
CA TRP A 323 -19.93 -13.97 7.57
C TRP A 323 -18.41 -13.71 7.65
N ALA A 324 -17.95 -12.48 7.43
CA ALA A 324 -16.54 -12.14 7.52
C ALA A 324 -15.95 -12.43 8.91
N LEU A 325 -16.68 -12.09 9.98
CA LEU A 325 -16.27 -12.37 11.36
C LEU A 325 -16.16 -13.87 11.62
N LYS A 326 -17.13 -14.68 11.15
CA LYS A 326 -17.08 -16.14 11.26
C LYS A 326 -15.88 -16.73 10.52
N ALA A 327 -15.68 -16.33 9.26
CA ALA A 327 -14.55 -16.80 8.46
C ALA A 327 -13.21 -16.45 9.13
N PHE A 328 -13.07 -15.20 9.60
CA PHE A 328 -11.87 -14.75 10.31
C PHE A 328 -11.62 -15.57 11.59
N LEU A 329 -12.63 -15.80 12.43
CA LEU A 329 -12.50 -16.65 13.62
C LEU A 329 -12.16 -18.10 13.27
N GLY A 330 -12.75 -18.64 12.20
CA GLY A 330 -12.42 -19.97 11.68
C GLY A 330 -10.94 -20.07 11.28
N PHE A 331 -10.39 -19.00 10.69
CA PHE A 331 -8.96 -18.93 10.38
C PHE A 331 -8.10 -18.92 11.65
N MET A 332 -8.54 -18.17 12.67
CA MET A 332 -7.86 -18.00 13.96
C MET A 332 -8.19 -19.09 14.99
N ASN A 333 -8.65 -20.26 14.56
CA ASN A 333 -8.96 -21.42 15.40
C ASN A 333 -9.95 -21.09 16.55
N GLY A 334 -10.91 -20.21 16.29
CA GLY A 334 -11.94 -19.78 17.24
C GLY A 334 -11.48 -18.74 18.27
N LYS A 335 -10.22 -18.30 18.23
CA LYS A 335 -9.70 -17.29 19.15
C LYS A 335 -10.22 -15.89 18.76
N ALA A 336 -11.12 -15.34 19.56
CA ALA A 336 -11.59 -13.97 19.41
C ALA A 336 -10.62 -12.96 20.04
N PRO A 337 -10.51 -11.74 19.50
CA PRO A 337 -9.71 -10.69 20.11
C PRO A 337 -10.36 -10.21 21.42
N GLN A 338 -9.56 -9.68 22.36
CA GLN A 338 -10.10 -9.04 23.55
C GLN A 338 -10.75 -7.69 23.21
N THR A 339 -10.11 -6.94 22.31
CA THR A 339 -10.61 -5.65 21.81
C THR A 339 -10.52 -5.58 20.30
N ILE A 340 -11.56 -5.04 19.66
CA ILE A 340 -11.58 -4.76 18.23
C ILE A 340 -11.91 -3.29 17.96
N LEU A 341 -11.06 -2.65 17.15
CA LEU A 341 -11.20 -1.29 16.66
C LEU A 341 -11.76 -1.31 15.24
N THR A 342 -12.86 -0.60 14.97
CA THR A 342 -13.46 -0.53 13.63
C THR A 342 -13.75 0.89 13.20
N ASP A 343 -14.16 1.07 11.95
CA ASP A 343 -14.83 2.30 11.54
C ASP A 343 -16.23 2.44 12.17
N GLN A 344 -16.89 3.57 11.90
CA GLN A 344 -18.26 3.84 12.37
C GLN A 344 -19.29 3.26 11.40
N ASN A 345 -19.36 1.93 11.29
CA ASN A 345 -20.37 1.22 10.51
C ASN A 345 -21.39 0.53 11.44
N VAL A 346 -22.68 0.84 11.25
CA VAL A 346 -23.78 0.32 12.10
C VAL A 346 -23.98 -1.18 11.89
N CYS A 347 -23.94 -1.65 10.65
CA CYS A 347 -24.05 -3.07 10.31
C CYS A 347 -22.90 -3.89 10.91
N LEU A 348 -21.69 -3.34 10.88
CA LEU A 348 -20.51 -3.99 11.49
C LEU A 348 -20.65 -4.08 13.02
N LYS A 349 -21.12 -2.99 13.66
CA LYS A 349 -21.40 -2.99 15.10
C LYS A 349 -22.41 -4.08 15.49
N GLU A 350 -23.48 -4.22 14.71
CA GLU A 350 -24.50 -5.25 14.92
C GLU A 350 -23.91 -6.66 14.78
N ALA A 351 -23.16 -6.91 13.70
CA ALA A 351 -22.49 -8.18 13.45
C ALA A 351 -21.52 -8.56 14.59
N LEU A 352 -20.72 -7.60 15.08
CA LEU A 352 -19.82 -7.82 16.22
C LEU A 352 -20.57 -8.24 17.49
N SER A 353 -21.71 -7.60 17.74
CA SER A 353 -22.54 -7.88 18.92
C SER A 353 -23.16 -9.29 18.87
N MET A 354 -23.36 -9.84 17.67
CA MET A 354 -23.88 -11.20 17.48
C MET A 354 -22.78 -12.26 17.50
N GLU A 355 -21.66 -12.02 16.81
CA GLU A 355 -20.67 -13.05 16.54
C GLU A 355 -19.53 -13.12 17.57
N ILE A 356 -19.18 -12.00 18.21
CA ILE A 356 -18.13 -11.93 19.25
C ILE A 356 -18.55 -11.05 20.44
N PRO A 357 -19.63 -11.40 21.15
CA PRO A 357 -20.23 -10.56 22.19
C PRO A 357 -19.30 -10.26 23.38
N THR A 358 -18.28 -11.08 23.62
CA THR A 358 -17.30 -10.88 24.70
C THR A 358 -16.16 -9.93 24.32
N THR A 359 -15.98 -9.65 23.03
CA THR A 359 -14.95 -8.73 22.55
C THR A 359 -15.37 -7.29 22.80
N LYS A 360 -14.49 -6.48 23.38
CA LYS A 360 -14.74 -5.05 23.49
C LYS A 360 -14.68 -4.41 22.10
N HIS A 361 -15.83 -3.93 21.64
CA HIS A 361 -15.90 -3.07 20.45
C HIS A 361 -15.53 -1.63 20.79
N ALA A 362 -14.67 -1.03 19.97
CA ALA A 362 -14.37 0.39 19.98
C ALA A 362 -14.29 0.94 18.54
N PHE A 363 -14.65 2.21 18.36
CA PHE A 363 -14.43 2.91 17.12
C PHE A 363 -13.04 3.54 17.08
N CYS A 364 -12.48 3.51 15.89
CA CYS A 364 -11.14 3.93 15.63
C CYS A 364 -11.02 5.46 15.55
N ILE A 365 -10.28 6.07 16.47
CA ILE A 365 -10.21 7.54 16.58
C ILE A 365 -9.73 8.23 15.30
N TRP A 366 -8.76 7.66 14.57
CA TRP A 366 -8.26 8.31 13.35
C TRP A 366 -9.28 8.25 12.21
N MET A 367 -10.12 7.21 12.16
CA MET A 367 -11.20 7.10 11.18
C MET A 367 -12.35 8.07 11.50
N ILE A 368 -12.59 8.35 12.78
CA ILE A 368 -13.54 9.38 13.23
C ILE A 368 -13.03 10.77 12.81
N VAL A 369 -11.78 11.09 13.19
CA VAL A 369 -11.18 12.41 12.95
C VAL A 369 -11.02 12.69 11.46
N ALA A 370 -10.79 11.68 10.63
CA ALA A 370 -10.75 11.83 9.17
C ALA A 370 -12.02 12.46 8.58
N LYS A 371 -13.17 12.32 9.26
CA LYS A 371 -14.45 12.90 8.82
C LYS A 371 -14.65 14.35 9.28
N PHE A 372 -13.88 14.83 10.26
CA PHE A 372 -14.06 16.15 10.86
C PHE A 372 -14.01 17.31 9.88
N PRO A 373 -13.09 17.36 8.89
CA PRO A 373 -13.09 18.44 7.91
C PRO A 373 -14.41 18.54 7.16
N SER A 374 -15.00 17.40 6.76
CA SER A 374 -16.28 17.38 6.06
C SER A 374 -17.46 17.77 6.94
N TRP A 375 -17.41 17.46 8.24
CA TRP A 375 -18.51 17.68 9.17
C TRP A 375 -18.52 19.08 9.79
N PHE A 376 -17.34 19.67 10.01
CA PHE A 376 -17.20 20.81 10.91
C PHE A 376 -16.45 22.00 10.31
N ASN A 377 -15.72 21.85 9.20
CA ASN A 377 -14.95 22.98 8.64
C ASN A 377 -15.87 24.14 8.21
N ALA A 378 -16.93 23.84 7.46
CA ALA A 378 -17.92 24.84 7.05
C ALA A 378 -18.75 25.42 8.22
N VAL A 379 -18.94 24.63 9.29
CA VAL A 379 -19.76 25.02 10.45
C VAL A 379 -18.98 25.90 11.42
N LEU A 380 -17.70 25.60 11.63
CA LEU A 380 -16.86 26.26 12.64
C LEU A 380 -15.92 27.32 12.07
N GLY A 381 -15.60 27.26 10.78
CA GLY A 381 -14.67 28.19 10.12
C GLY A 381 -13.34 28.29 10.87
N GLU A 382 -12.93 29.51 11.22
CA GLU A 382 -11.69 29.81 11.94
C GLU A 382 -11.59 29.11 13.31
N ARG A 383 -12.74 28.79 13.93
CA ARG A 383 -12.81 28.11 15.24
C ARG A 383 -12.59 26.60 15.16
N TYR A 384 -12.44 26.02 13.96
CA TYR A 384 -12.30 24.58 13.77
C TYR A 384 -11.08 24.00 14.51
N ASN A 385 -9.94 24.68 14.46
CA ASN A 385 -8.72 24.19 15.10
C ASN A 385 -8.82 24.25 16.63
N GLU A 386 -9.45 25.28 17.18
CA GLU A 386 -9.73 25.43 18.61
C GLU A 386 -10.65 24.29 19.09
N TRP A 387 -11.76 24.06 18.37
CA TRP A 387 -12.67 22.96 18.66
C TRP A 387 -11.99 21.59 18.57
N LYS A 388 -11.15 21.37 17.55
CA LYS A 388 -10.43 20.10 17.37
C LYS A 388 -9.46 19.83 18.51
N ALA A 389 -8.76 20.87 18.99
CA ALA A 389 -7.89 20.76 20.16
C ALA A 389 -8.70 20.41 21.41
N GLU A 390 -9.84 21.07 21.61
CA GLU A 390 -10.74 20.79 22.74
C GLU A 390 -11.34 19.38 22.68
N PHE A 391 -11.75 18.92 21.50
CA PHE A 391 -12.20 17.55 21.27
C PHE A 391 -11.12 16.53 21.67
N TYR A 392 -9.86 16.74 21.26
CA TYR A 392 -8.77 15.84 21.64
C TYR A 392 -8.44 15.89 23.13
N ARG A 393 -8.59 17.07 23.77
CA ARG A 393 -8.47 17.20 25.22
C ARG A 393 -9.51 16.32 25.92
N LEU A 394 -10.78 16.44 25.52
CA LEU A 394 -11.89 15.64 26.05
C LEU A 394 -11.71 14.14 25.78
N TYR A 395 -11.39 13.76 24.54
CA TYR A 395 -11.13 12.38 24.14
C TYR A 395 -10.09 11.71 25.05
N ASN A 396 -9.05 12.44 25.46
CA ASN A 396 -7.95 11.92 26.26
C ASN A 396 -8.18 11.96 27.77
N LEU A 397 -9.31 12.50 28.25
CA LEU A 397 -9.64 12.52 29.67
C LEU A 397 -9.61 11.11 30.28
N GLU A 398 -9.51 11.08 31.60
CA GLU A 398 -9.46 9.83 32.36
C GLU A 398 -10.77 9.55 33.09
N SER A 399 -11.46 10.60 33.58
CA SER A 399 -12.75 10.48 34.26
C SER A 399 -13.91 10.62 33.27
N VAL A 400 -14.95 9.80 33.49
CA VAL A 400 -16.21 9.89 32.75
C VAL A 400 -16.96 11.16 33.15
N GLU A 401 -16.95 11.53 34.42
CA GLU A 401 -17.59 12.73 34.95
C GLU A 401 -17.02 14.01 34.32
N ASP A 402 -15.68 14.11 34.29
CA ASP A 402 -14.97 15.23 33.66
C ASP A 402 -15.27 15.32 32.16
N PHE A 403 -15.39 14.16 31.50
CA PHE A 403 -15.78 14.10 30.09
C PHE A 403 -17.21 14.58 29.88
N GLU A 404 -18.16 14.11 30.69
CA GLU A 404 -19.57 14.48 30.56
C GLU A 404 -19.78 15.98 30.81
N LEU A 405 -19.06 16.57 31.76
CA LEU A 405 -19.09 18.01 31.99
C LEU A 405 -18.43 18.77 30.83
N GLY A 406 -17.19 18.44 30.49
CA GLY A 406 -16.43 19.14 29.46
C GLY A 406 -17.05 19.01 28.06
N TRP A 407 -17.70 17.88 27.75
CA TRP A 407 -18.44 17.71 26.51
C TRP A 407 -19.61 18.69 26.40
N ARG A 408 -20.41 18.84 27.47
CA ARG A 408 -21.51 19.83 27.50
C ARG A 408 -20.97 21.25 27.28
N GLU A 409 -19.91 21.61 27.98
CA GLU A 409 -19.27 22.93 27.86
C GLU A 409 -18.75 23.19 26.45
N MET A 410 -18.06 22.23 25.83
CA MET A 410 -17.59 22.34 24.45
C MET A 410 -18.77 22.52 23.48
N VAL A 411 -19.82 21.71 23.59
CA VAL A 411 -20.98 21.82 22.69
C VAL A 411 -21.66 23.19 22.82
N CYS A 412 -21.81 23.72 24.05
CA CYS A 412 -22.30 25.07 24.29
C CYS A 412 -21.39 26.14 23.66
N SER A 413 -20.08 26.07 23.93
CA SER A 413 -19.11 27.09 23.54
C SER A 413 -18.99 27.22 22.02
N PHE A 414 -19.15 26.11 21.29
CA PHE A 414 -19.09 26.09 19.83
C PHE A 414 -20.47 26.12 19.16
N GLY A 415 -21.58 26.22 19.92
CA GLY A 415 -22.94 26.33 19.37
C GLY A 415 -23.42 25.09 18.61
N LEU A 416 -23.00 23.90 19.01
CA LEU A 416 -23.17 22.65 18.24
C LEU A 416 -24.40 21.81 18.63
N HIS A 417 -25.34 22.35 19.42
CA HIS A 417 -26.48 21.62 19.97
C HIS A 417 -27.35 20.91 18.93
N SER A 418 -27.57 21.54 17.77
CA SER A 418 -28.40 21.00 16.68
C SER A 418 -27.59 20.20 15.65
N ASN A 419 -26.27 20.09 15.80
CA ASN A 419 -25.41 19.39 14.85
C ASN A 419 -25.57 17.87 15.01
N ARG A 420 -26.12 17.23 13.97
CA ARG A 420 -26.38 15.78 13.96
C ARG A 420 -25.12 14.93 14.18
N HIS A 421 -23.96 15.36 13.68
CA HIS A 421 -22.71 14.61 13.85
C HIS A 421 -22.24 14.62 15.30
N ILE A 422 -22.32 15.76 15.99
CA ILE A 422 -21.99 15.87 17.42
C ILE A 422 -22.94 15.03 18.28
N VAL A 423 -24.24 15.10 18.01
CA VAL A 423 -25.24 14.30 18.73
C VAL A 423 -24.96 12.80 18.57
N ASN A 424 -24.67 12.34 17.34
CA ASN A 424 -24.35 10.93 17.07
C ASN A 424 -23.02 10.48 17.71
N LEU A 425 -22.00 11.35 17.70
CA LEU A 425 -20.74 11.07 18.40
C LEU A 425 -20.98 10.91 19.90
N TYR A 426 -21.73 11.82 20.52
CA TYR A 426 -22.05 11.72 21.94
C TYR A 426 -22.85 10.46 22.30
N ALA A 427 -23.84 10.10 21.47
CA ALA A 427 -24.62 8.87 21.64
C ALA A 427 -23.75 7.59 21.62
N SER A 428 -22.61 7.63 20.94
CA SER A 428 -21.67 6.51 20.81
C SER A 428 -20.38 6.68 21.63
N ARG A 429 -20.31 7.62 22.57
CA ARG A 429 -19.10 7.96 23.35
C ARG A 429 -18.42 6.78 24.05
N SER A 430 -19.19 5.79 24.50
CA SER A 430 -18.67 4.57 25.14
C SER A 430 -17.88 3.65 24.21
N LEU A 431 -17.92 3.91 22.90
CA LEU A 431 -17.18 3.19 21.87
C LEU A 431 -15.91 3.93 21.43
N TRP A 432 -15.73 5.23 21.70
CA TRP A 432 -14.59 5.97 21.16
C TRP A 432 -13.86 6.84 22.16
N ALA A 433 -14.49 7.34 23.22
CA ALA A 433 -13.82 8.22 24.17
C ALA A 433 -12.99 7.41 25.17
N LEU A 434 -11.74 7.81 25.43
CA LEU A 434 -10.84 7.06 26.31
C LEU A 434 -11.34 6.87 27.75
N PRO A 435 -12.06 7.82 28.39
CA PRO A 435 -12.65 7.57 29.72
C PRO A 435 -13.45 6.27 29.81
N PHE A 436 -14.09 5.85 28.72
CA PHE A 436 -14.90 4.62 28.66
C PHE A 436 -14.13 3.39 28.18
N LEU A 437 -12.93 3.58 27.61
CA LEU A 437 -12.14 2.52 26.98
C LEU A 437 -10.89 2.15 27.79
N ARG A 438 -10.46 3.00 28.73
CA ARG A 438 -9.20 2.83 29.49
C ARG A 438 -9.08 1.53 30.28
N SER A 439 -10.19 0.92 30.68
CA SER A 439 -10.20 -0.39 31.35
C SER A 439 -9.98 -1.59 30.42
N HIS A 440 -9.91 -1.36 29.10
CA HIS A 440 -9.75 -2.40 28.09
C HIS A 440 -8.41 -2.27 27.40
N PHE A 441 -7.82 -3.40 27.03
CA PHE A 441 -6.51 -3.43 26.41
C PHE A 441 -6.58 -3.10 24.91
N LEU A 442 -5.85 -2.06 24.47
CA LEU A 442 -5.82 -1.58 23.07
C LEU A 442 -4.41 -1.60 22.45
N ALA A 443 -3.42 -2.14 23.16
CA ALA A 443 -2.02 -2.18 22.74
C ALA A 443 -1.39 -0.81 22.36
N GLY A 444 -2.03 0.32 22.67
CA GLY A 444 -1.56 1.64 22.21
C GLY A 444 -1.83 1.94 20.73
N MET A 445 -2.71 1.17 20.06
CA MET A 445 -3.11 1.42 18.67
C MET A 445 -3.80 2.78 18.48
N THR A 446 -4.42 3.32 19.53
CA THR A 446 -5.06 4.65 19.52
C THR A 446 -4.07 5.82 19.49
N THR A 447 -2.77 5.57 19.61
CA THR A 447 -1.75 6.62 19.55
C THR A 447 -1.53 7.10 18.11
N THR A 448 -1.21 8.39 17.95
CA THR A 448 -0.99 9.00 16.62
C THR A 448 0.14 8.33 15.84
N GLY A 449 1.21 7.88 16.53
CA GLY A 449 2.31 7.17 15.89
C GLY A 449 1.89 5.81 15.32
N GLN A 450 1.17 5.01 16.13
CA GLN A 450 0.74 3.67 15.71
C GLN A 450 -0.34 3.73 14.63
N SER A 451 -1.32 4.63 14.77
CA SER A 451 -2.34 4.84 13.74
C SER A 451 -1.76 5.24 12.39
N LYS A 452 -0.77 6.16 12.36
CA LYS A 452 -0.04 6.50 11.13
C LYS A 452 0.70 5.30 10.54
N SER A 453 1.35 4.49 11.40
CA SER A 453 2.06 3.28 10.98
C SER A 453 1.13 2.24 10.35
N ILE A 454 -0.02 1.98 10.98
CA ILE A 454 -1.05 1.06 10.46
C ILE A 454 -1.63 1.58 9.14
N ASN A 455 -2.01 2.86 9.07
CA ASN A 455 -2.55 3.43 7.84
C ASN A 455 -1.52 3.38 6.71
N ALA A 456 -0.27 3.77 6.97
CA ALA A 456 0.81 3.67 5.98
C ALA A 456 1.05 2.23 5.52
N PHE A 457 0.92 1.25 6.43
CA PHE A 457 1.00 -0.17 6.08
C PHE A 457 -0.12 -0.58 5.12
N ILE A 458 -1.37 -0.22 5.43
CA ILE A 458 -2.54 -0.52 4.60
C ILE A 458 -2.41 0.12 3.20
N GLN A 459 -2.00 1.38 3.13
CA GLN A 459 -1.87 2.10 1.84
C GLN A 459 -0.83 1.48 0.89
N ARG A 460 0.14 0.71 1.37
CA ARG A 460 1.20 0.12 0.51
C ARG A 460 0.67 -0.89 -0.51
N PHE A 461 -0.39 -1.64 -0.17
CA PHE A 461 -0.97 -2.65 -1.07
C PHE A 461 -2.31 -2.20 -1.69
N LEU A 462 -2.81 -0.99 -1.37
CA LEU A 462 -4.00 -0.39 -1.98
C LEU A 462 -3.72 0.44 -3.25
N SER A 463 -2.54 0.33 -3.85
CA SER A 463 -2.14 1.19 -4.99
C SER A 463 -3.16 1.14 -6.16
N ALA A 464 -3.44 2.30 -6.77
CA ALA A 464 -4.55 2.53 -7.70
C ALA A 464 -4.50 1.76 -9.05
N GLN A 465 -3.61 0.80 -9.20
CA GLN A 465 -3.34 0.10 -10.47
C GLN A 465 -3.27 -1.42 -10.39
N THR A 466 -3.39 -2.04 -9.21
CA THR A 466 -3.33 -3.50 -9.09
C THR A 466 -4.65 -4.15 -9.50
N ARG A 467 -4.58 -5.13 -10.41
CA ARG A 467 -5.70 -6.06 -10.65
C ARG A 467 -5.94 -6.88 -9.38
N LEU A 468 -7.17 -7.32 -9.12
CA LEU A 468 -7.48 -8.07 -7.90
C LEU A 468 -6.70 -9.39 -7.81
N ALA A 469 -6.49 -10.10 -8.93
CA ALA A 469 -5.60 -11.26 -8.94
C ALA A 469 -4.23 -10.89 -8.37
N HIS A 470 -3.66 -9.74 -8.73
CA HIS A 470 -2.39 -9.31 -8.15
C HIS A 470 -2.52 -8.78 -6.72
N PHE A 471 -3.71 -8.47 -6.20
CA PHE A 471 -3.87 -7.98 -4.83
C PHE A 471 -3.45 -9.04 -3.81
N VAL A 472 -3.86 -10.31 -3.98
CA VAL A 472 -3.46 -11.39 -3.07
C VAL A 472 -1.96 -11.66 -3.15
N GLU A 473 -1.35 -11.59 -4.34
CA GLU A 473 0.11 -11.65 -4.49
C GLU A 473 0.81 -10.44 -3.85
N GLN A 474 0.29 -9.23 -4.00
CA GLN A 474 0.89 -8.01 -3.44
C GLN A 474 0.81 -7.98 -1.92
N VAL A 475 -0.30 -8.46 -1.35
CA VAL A 475 -0.41 -8.66 0.09
C VAL A 475 0.59 -9.72 0.54
N ALA A 476 0.72 -10.85 -0.18
CA ALA A 476 1.71 -11.88 0.14
C ALA A 476 3.14 -11.32 0.13
N VAL A 477 3.54 -10.64 -0.94
CA VAL A 477 4.86 -9.98 -1.05
C VAL A 477 5.08 -8.96 0.07
N THR A 478 4.05 -8.19 0.43
CA THR A 478 4.15 -7.20 1.50
C THR A 478 4.31 -7.86 2.87
N VAL A 479 3.57 -8.94 3.12
CA VAL A 479 3.67 -9.75 4.35
C VAL A 479 5.06 -10.40 4.43
N ASP A 480 5.51 -11.09 3.38
CA ASP A 480 6.81 -11.74 3.32
C ASP A 480 7.98 -10.74 3.48
N PHE A 481 7.91 -9.60 2.78
CA PHE A 481 8.91 -8.53 2.89
C PHE A 481 8.95 -7.96 4.30
N LYS A 482 7.80 -7.83 4.97
CA LYS A 482 7.73 -7.34 6.33
C LYS A 482 8.23 -8.36 7.34
N ASP A 483 8.01 -9.64 7.13
CA ASP A 483 8.56 -10.68 8.00
C ASP A 483 10.10 -10.62 7.94
N GLN A 484 10.68 -10.52 6.73
CA GLN A 484 12.14 -10.38 6.54
C GLN A 484 12.71 -9.04 7.07
N THR A 485 12.06 -7.92 6.75
CA THR A 485 12.51 -6.59 7.21
C THR A 485 12.29 -6.41 8.70
N GLY A 486 11.21 -6.98 9.24
CA GLY A 486 10.88 -6.98 10.66
C GLY A 486 11.90 -7.78 11.46
N GLU A 487 12.36 -8.92 10.95
CA GLU A 487 13.47 -9.69 11.52
C GLU A 487 14.79 -8.91 11.47
N GLN A 488 15.11 -8.25 10.36
CA GLN A 488 16.31 -7.40 10.24
C GLN A 488 16.28 -6.18 11.16
N GLN A 489 15.14 -5.49 11.25
CA GLN A 489 14.96 -4.36 12.17
C GLN A 489 14.97 -4.81 13.62
N THR A 490 14.38 -5.97 13.92
CA THR A 490 14.48 -6.61 15.24
C THR A 490 15.94 -6.88 15.59
N MET A 491 16.71 -7.45 14.66
CA MET A 491 18.14 -7.69 14.83
C MET A 491 18.90 -6.37 15.06
N GLN A 492 18.67 -5.33 14.25
CA GLN A 492 19.30 -4.02 14.41
C GLN A 492 18.93 -3.34 15.73
N GLN A 493 17.67 -3.42 16.16
CA GLN A 493 17.25 -2.86 17.44
C GLN A 493 17.79 -3.65 18.63
N ASN A 494 17.97 -4.98 18.48
CA ASN A 494 18.63 -5.81 19.49
C ASN A 494 20.15 -5.53 19.57
N LEU A 495 20.76 -5.04 18.49
CA LEU A 495 22.16 -4.60 18.45
C LEU A 495 22.39 -3.20 19.05
N GLN A 496 21.34 -2.40 19.24
CA GLN A 496 21.46 -1.09 19.89
C GLN A 496 21.63 -1.26 21.40
N ASN A 497 22.67 -0.64 21.95
CA ASN A 497 22.85 -0.55 23.40
C ASN A 497 21.66 0.20 24.01
N VAL A 498 20.97 -0.44 24.96
CA VAL A 498 19.87 0.18 25.69
C VAL A 498 20.43 1.30 26.57
N CYS A 499 20.10 2.54 26.25
CA CYS A 499 20.48 3.70 27.06
C CYS A 499 19.50 3.87 28.22
N LEU A 500 20.00 3.80 29.46
CA LEU A 500 19.23 4.05 30.68
C LEU A 500 19.22 5.56 30.97
N LYS A 501 18.05 6.11 31.31
CA LYS A 501 17.85 7.56 31.54
C LYS A 501 17.77 7.95 33.00
N THR A 502 17.36 7.04 33.88
CA THR A 502 17.11 7.36 35.29
C THR A 502 18.10 6.69 36.25
N GLY A 503 18.77 5.63 35.79
CA GLY A 503 19.66 4.83 36.63
C GLY A 503 18.93 3.98 37.68
N ALA A 504 17.60 3.94 37.65
CA ALA A 504 16.80 3.17 38.59
C ALA A 504 16.98 1.65 38.38
N PRO A 505 17.12 0.83 39.43
CA PRO A 505 17.26 -0.63 39.28
C PRO A 505 16.12 -1.28 38.48
N MET A 506 14.89 -0.78 38.65
CA MET A 506 13.72 -1.28 37.90
C MET A 506 13.80 -0.98 36.40
N GLU A 507 14.50 0.08 36.01
CA GLU A 507 14.77 0.43 34.62
C GLU A 507 15.68 -0.62 33.99
N SER A 508 16.79 -0.94 34.66
CA SER A 508 17.72 -1.99 34.25
C SER A 508 17.05 -3.35 34.16
N HIS A 509 16.19 -3.69 35.13
CA HIS A 509 15.41 -4.93 35.10
C HIS A 509 14.45 -4.98 33.91
N ALA A 510 13.74 -3.89 33.61
CA ALA A 510 12.83 -3.86 32.48
C ALA A 510 13.57 -3.95 31.13
N ALA A 511 14.76 -3.34 31.03
CA ALA A 511 15.58 -3.36 29.82
C ALA A 511 16.01 -4.77 29.39
N THR A 512 16.22 -5.69 30.33
CA THR A 512 16.63 -7.08 30.03
C THR A 512 15.46 -7.94 29.54
N ILE A 513 14.23 -7.59 29.92
CA ILE A 513 13.03 -8.40 29.66
C ILE A 513 12.25 -7.89 28.44
N LEU A 514 12.04 -6.58 28.35
CA LEU A 514 11.16 -5.97 27.36
C LEU A 514 11.87 -5.78 26.01
N THR A 515 11.08 -5.78 24.94
CA THR A 515 11.56 -5.31 23.63
C THR A 515 11.93 -3.81 23.70
N PRO A 516 12.78 -3.31 22.80
CA PRO A 516 13.11 -1.88 22.73
C PRO A 516 11.89 -0.96 22.66
N PHE A 517 10.85 -1.35 21.92
CA PHE A 517 9.59 -0.61 21.84
C PHE A 517 8.88 -0.48 23.19
N ALA A 518 8.61 -1.61 23.85
CA ALA A 518 7.91 -1.62 25.13
C ALA A 518 8.75 -0.97 26.25
N PHE A 519 10.07 -1.23 26.24
CA PHE A 519 11.02 -0.61 27.16
C PHE A 519 11.02 0.91 27.01
N SER A 520 11.08 1.43 25.77
CA SER A 520 11.03 2.87 25.51
C SER A 520 9.77 3.50 26.10
N LYS A 521 8.61 2.85 25.96
CA LYS A 521 7.35 3.33 26.55
C LYS A 521 7.32 3.29 28.07
N LEU A 522 7.86 2.25 28.67
CA LEU A 522 8.01 2.19 30.12
C LEU A 522 9.00 3.26 30.64
N GLN A 523 10.13 3.45 29.95
CA GLN A 523 11.15 4.42 30.30
C GLN A 523 10.61 5.86 30.22
N GLU A 524 9.80 6.18 29.20
CA GLU A 524 9.05 7.45 29.14
C GLU A 524 8.21 7.65 30.41
N GLN A 525 7.48 6.63 30.86
CA GLN A 525 6.68 6.72 32.09
C GLN A 525 7.55 6.86 33.35
N LEU A 526 8.70 6.18 33.40
CA LEU A 526 9.60 6.23 34.53
C LEU A 526 10.27 7.61 34.68
N VAL A 527 10.73 8.21 33.58
CA VAL A 527 11.26 9.58 33.57
C VAL A 527 10.18 10.57 34.06
N LEU A 528 8.95 10.39 33.60
CA LEU A 528 7.84 11.25 34.01
C LEU A 528 7.47 11.08 35.48
N ALA A 529 7.69 9.90 36.07
CA ALA A 529 7.39 9.62 37.47
C ALA A 529 8.19 10.48 38.46
N ALA A 530 9.36 10.98 38.06
CA ALA A 530 10.19 11.86 38.88
C ALA A 530 9.49 13.19 39.22
N HIS A 531 8.60 13.66 38.36
CA HIS A 531 7.81 14.89 38.55
C HIS A 531 6.56 14.69 39.43
N TYR A 532 6.36 13.50 39.98
CA TYR A 532 5.19 13.19 40.79
C TYR A 532 5.60 12.92 42.24
N ALA A 533 4.79 13.42 43.17
CA ALA A 533 4.86 13.10 44.59
C ALA A 533 3.80 12.05 44.94
N SER A 534 4.10 11.20 45.92
CA SER A 534 3.22 10.17 46.47
C SER A 534 2.89 10.53 47.92
N PHE A 535 1.60 10.54 48.25
CA PHE A 535 1.08 10.84 49.59
C PHE A 535 0.32 9.62 50.11
N SER A 536 0.66 9.14 51.31
CA SER A 536 -0.04 8.01 51.91
C SER A 536 -1.48 8.41 52.28
N ILE A 537 -2.44 7.54 51.97
CA ILE A 537 -3.84 7.65 52.36
C ILE A 537 -4.31 6.31 52.96
N GLU A 538 -5.48 6.26 53.60
CA GLU A 538 -5.97 5.04 54.29
C GLU A 538 -5.94 3.79 53.40
N ASP A 539 -6.29 3.93 52.10
CA ASP A 539 -6.35 2.84 51.13
C ASP A 539 -5.27 2.93 50.03
N GLY A 540 -4.04 3.26 50.38
CA GLY A 540 -2.90 3.28 49.45
C GLY A 540 -2.26 4.66 49.30
N PHE A 541 -2.12 5.15 48.07
CA PHE A 541 -1.38 6.37 47.77
C PHE A 541 -2.18 7.30 46.85
N LEU A 542 -2.14 8.59 47.16
CA LEU A 542 -2.50 9.65 46.22
C LEU A 542 -1.22 10.12 45.52
N VAL A 543 -1.15 10.00 44.19
CA VAL A 543 0.00 10.42 43.40
C VAL A 543 -0.35 11.64 42.55
N ARG A 544 0.43 12.71 42.66
CA ARG A 544 0.13 13.99 42.00
C ARG A 544 1.39 14.64 41.46
N HIS A 545 1.26 15.35 40.34
CA HIS A 545 2.33 16.18 39.82
C HIS A 545 2.73 17.25 40.84
N HIS A 546 4.03 17.51 40.99
CA HIS A 546 4.55 18.39 42.05
C HIS A 546 4.07 19.85 41.96
N THR A 547 3.66 20.31 40.77
CA THR A 547 3.13 21.67 40.55
C THR A 547 1.64 21.83 40.85
N LYS A 548 0.91 20.73 41.13
CA LYS A 548 -0.55 20.77 41.28
C LYS A 548 -0.95 20.66 42.76
N ALA A 549 -1.85 21.55 43.20
CA ALA A 549 -2.40 21.56 44.56
C ALA A 549 -3.63 20.65 44.73
N GLU A 550 -4.30 20.30 43.64
CA GLU A 550 -5.51 19.47 43.62
C GLU A 550 -5.41 18.35 42.56
N GLY A 551 -6.34 17.39 42.62
CA GLY A 551 -6.37 16.22 41.76
C GLY A 551 -5.36 15.14 42.17
N GLY A 552 -4.89 14.36 41.20
CA GLY A 552 -3.99 13.21 41.41
C GLY A 552 -4.65 11.89 41.07
N ARG A 553 -3.96 10.78 41.34
CA ARG A 553 -4.39 9.42 41.06
C ARG A 553 -4.26 8.53 42.28
N LYS A 554 -5.29 7.73 42.54
CA LYS A 554 -5.25 6.71 43.58
C LYS A 554 -4.45 5.52 43.05
N VAL A 555 -3.44 5.10 43.81
CA VAL A 555 -2.62 3.93 43.54
C VAL A 555 -2.69 3.01 44.74
N CYS A 556 -3.13 1.77 44.53
CA CYS A 556 -3.13 0.75 45.57
C CYS A 556 -1.92 -0.15 45.33
N TRP A 557 -1.12 -0.39 46.39
CA TRP A 557 0.07 -1.23 46.32
C TRP A 557 0.04 -2.23 47.47
N GLY A 558 -0.03 -3.51 47.14
CA GLY A 558 0.10 -4.64 48.07
C GLY A 558 1.49 -5.28 47.91
N PRO A 559 2.49 -4.93 48.74
CA PRO A 559 3.86 -5.39 48.56
C PRO A 559 3.99 -6.92 48.65
N GLN A 560 3.24 -7.55 49.57
CA GLN A 560 3.27 -8.99 49.80
C GLN A 560 2.71 -9.79 48.61
N GLU A 561 1.68 -9.27 47.95
CA GLU A 561 1.03 -9.91 46.81
C GLU A 561 1.68 -9.48 45.47
N GLY A 562 2.54 -8.47 45.49
CA GLY A 562 3.15 -7.86 44.31
C GLY A 562 2.13 -7.20 43.38
N ILE A 563 1.01 -6.71 43.93
CA ILE A 563 -0.10 -6.13 43.17
C ILE A 563 -0.06 -4.61 43.25
N ILE A 564 0.02 -3.96 42.09
CA ILE A 564 -0.23 -2.53 41.91
C ILE A 564 -1.46 -2.27 41.04
N SER A 565 -2.31 -1.34 41.45
CA SER A 565 -3.39 -0.82 40.61
C SER A 565 -3.39 0.70 40.67
N CYS A 566 -3.80 1.34 39.58
CA CYS A 566 -3.85 2.80 39.49
C CYS A 566 -5.13 3.22 38.80
N SER A 567 -5.80 4.24 39.35
CA SER A 567 -7.06 4.76 38.82
C SER A 567 -6.98 5.34 37.40
N CYS A 568 -5.78 5.53 36.84
CA CYS A 568 -5.60 5.96 35.44
C CYS A 568 -5.77 4.83 34.41
N HIS A 569 -5.76 3.57 34.86
CA HIS A 569 -5.89 2.35 34.04
C HIS A 569 -4.91 2.22 32.86
N GLN A 570 -3.77 2.91 32.90
CA GLN A 570 -2.80 2.89 31.80
C GLN A 570 -2.24 1.48 31.54
N PHE A 571 -2.06 0.68 32.59
CA PHE A 571 -1.53 -0.68 32.46
C PHE A 571 -2.56 -1.58 31.79
N GLU A 572 -3.82 -1.48 32.18
CA GLU A 572 -4.94 -2.20 31.56
C GLU A 572 -5.09 -1.77 30.09
N PHE A 573 -4.91 -0.48 29.80
CA PHE A 573 -5.06 0.07 28.46
C PHE A 573 -3.93 -0.31 27.49
N THR A 574 -2.67 -0.37 27.98
CA THR A 574 -1.48 -0.51 27.13
C THR A 574 -0.56 -1.68 27.47
N GLY A 575 -0.73 -2.30 28.63
CA GLY A 575 0.19 -3.29 29.19
C GLY A 575 1.48 -2.69 29.75
N ILE A 576 1.58 -1.36 29.87
CA ILE A 576 2.75 -0.63 30.37
C ILE A 576 2.37 0.14 31.64
N LEU A 577 3.15 0.00 32.71
CA LEU A 577 2.91 0.71 33.97
C LEU A 577 2.97 2.23 33.79
N CYS A 578 2.02 2.95 34.39
CA CYS A 578 2.04 4.41 34.38
C CYS A 578 3.08 4.98 35.34
N ARG A 579 3.42 6.25 35.10
CA ARG A 579 4.23 7.08 35.99
C ARG A 579 3.75 7.08 37.45
N HIS A 580 2.45 6.97 37.69
CA HIS A 580 1.89 6.98 39.05
C HIS A 580 2.23 5.70 39.81
N SER A 581 2.01 4.54 39.18
CA SER A 581 2.39 3.24 39.71
C SER A 581 3.90 3.18 39.91
N LEU A 582 4.68 3.59 38.91
CA LEU A 582 6.15 3.62 39.00
C LEU A 582 6.64 4.51 40.15
N ARG A 583 6.02 5.67 40.39
CA ARG A 583 6.36 6.54 41.52
C ARG A 583 6.17 5.84 42.87
N VAL A 584 5.06 5.12 43.04
CA VAL A 584 4.79 4.36 44.27
C VAL A 584 5.77 3.21 44.42
N LEU A 585 6.07 2.47 43.34
CA LEU A 585 7.08 1.41 43.35
C LEU A 585 8.45 1.94 43.77
N SER A 586 8.88 3.08 43.22
CA SER A 586 10.15 3.71 43.59
C SER A 586 10.18 4.15 45.05
N THR A 587 9.07 4.71 45.56
CA THR A 587 8.96 5.14 46.97
C THR A 587 8.94 3.94 47.91
N GLY A 588 8.35 2.82 47.47
CA GLY A 588 8.30 1.57 48.21
C GLY A 588 9.55 0.69 48.07
N ASN A 589 10.68 1.24 47.59
CA ASN A 589 11.94 0.52 47.37
C ASN A 589 11.79 -0.78 46.54
N CYS A 590 10.85 -0.78 45.59
CA CYS A 590 10.70 -1.88 44.64
C CYS A 590 11.76 -1.76 43.55
N PHE A 591 12.75 -2.65 43.56
CA PHE A 591 13.87 -2.61 42.60
C PHE A 591 13.62 -3.42 41.33
N GLN A 592 12.63 -4.31 41.34
CA GLN A 592 12.25 -5.15 40.20
C GLN A 592 10.76 -5.08 39.97
N ILE A 593 10.36 -4.78 38.74
CA ILE A 593 8.95 -4.77 38.34
C ILE A 593 8.38 -6.19 38.48
N PRO A 594 7.25 -6.38 39.19
CA PRO A 594 6.64 -7.70 39.31
C PRO A 594 6.26 -8.27 37.94
N ASP A 595 6.48 -9.57 37.76
CA ASP A 595 6.36 -10.26 36.46
C ASP A 595 5.01 -10.05 35.76
N ARG A 596 3.92 -9.96 36.54
CA ARG A 596 2.57 -9.71 36.03
C ARG A 596 2.42 -8.37 35.29
N TYR A 597 3.29 -7.40 35.57
CA TYR A 597 3.32 -6.10 34.89
C TYR A 597 4.32 -6.04 33.72
N LEU A 598 4.88 -7.19 33.36
CA LEU A 598 5.72 -7.40 32.18
C LEU A 598 5.04 -8.47 31.31
N PRO A 599 3.93 -8.17 30.61
CA PRO A 599 3.16 -9.19 29.91
C PRO A 599 3.99 -9.82 28.76
N ILE A 600 3.77 -11.11 28.49
CA ILE A 600 4.54 -11.90 27.50
C ILE A 600 4.59 -11.20 26.14
N ARG A 601 3.47 -10.58 25.72
CA ARG A 601 3.36 -9.83 24.45
C ARG A 601 4.34 -8.66 24.30
N TRP A 602 4.97 -8.19 25.38
CA TRP A 602 5.93 -7.08 25.37
C TRP A 602 7.35 -7.53 25.68
N ARG A 603 7.53 -8.82 26.02
CA ARG A 603 8.84 -9.40 26.28
C ARG A 603 9.58 -9.66 24.98
N ARG A 604 10.90 -9.75 25.09
CA ARG A 604 11.74 -10.37 24.06
C ARG A 604 11.35 -11.85 24.00
N ILE A 605 10.67 -12.26 22.94
CA ILE A 605 10.34 -13.66 22.74
C ILE A 605 11.56 -14.31 22.09
N SER A 606 12.35 -15.06 22.87
CA SER A 606 13.12 -16.15 22.25
C SER A 606 12.11 -17.20 21.85
N MET A 607 11.78 -17.29 20.56
CA MET A 607 10.89 -18.33 20.06
C MET A 607 11.39 -19.69 20.57
N PRO A 608 10.64 -20.41 21.43
CA PRO A 608 11.06 -21.72 21.88
C PRO A 608 10.93 -22.66 20.68
N SER A 609 12.07 -23.12 20.13
CA SER A 609 12.11 -24.17 19.11
C SER A 609 11.51 -25.52 19.57
N SER A 610 10.92 -25.61 20.77
CA SER A 610 10.44 -26.84 21.37
C SER A 610 8.98 -27.20 21.06
N LYS A 611 8.24 -26.41 20.28
CA LYS A 611 6.89 -26.78 19.76
C LYS A 611 6.82 -26.98 18.25
N LEU A 612 7.95 -26.95 17.54
CA LEU A 612 8.05 -27.26 16.11
C LEU A 612 8.16 -28.76 15.79
N LEU A 613 8.17 -29.63 16.81
CA LEU A 613 8.30 -31.07 16.62
C LEU A 613 6.94 -31.75 16.75
N GLN A 614 6.17 -31.74 15.66
CA GLN A 614 5.26 -32.83 15.31
C GLN A 614 4.75 -32.71 13.85
N SER A 615 5.69 -32.71 12.90
CA SER A 615 5.46 -33.27 11.56
C SER A 615 6.78 -33.31 10.79
N ALA A 616 7.26 -34.50 10.41
CA ALA A 616 8.41 -34.67 9.51
C ALA A 616 7.94 -35.06 8.10
N PRO A 617 8.74 -34.91 7.02
CA PRO A 617 9.91 -34.04 6.84
C PRO A 617 9.90 -33.22 5.52
N ASN A 618 10.49 -32.02 5.54
CA ASN A 618 11.30 -31.54 4.41
C ASN A 618 12.70 -31.19 4.95
N ASP A 619 13.48 -32.25 5.15
CA ASP A 619 14.61 -32.34 6.07
C ASP A 619 15.84 -31.49 5.68
N HIS A 620 15.90 -30.95 4.46
CA HIS A 620 17.07 -30.19 4.02
C HIS A 620 16.97 -28.69 4.35
N ALA A 621 15.82 -28.07 4.06
CA ALA A 621 15.61 -26.64 4.28
C ALA A 621 15.59 -26.29 5.77
N GLU A 622 14.98 -27.14 6.60
CA GLU A 622 14.94 -26.95 8.06
C GLU A 622 16.32 -27.16 8.70
N ARG A 623 17.11 -28.14 8.24
CA ARG A 623 18.49 -28.33 8.70
C ARG A 623 19.40 -27.18 8.30
N ILE A 624 19.22 -26.61 7.11
CA ILE A 624 19.93 -25.39 6.68
C ILE A 624 19.53 -24.21 7.57
N LYS A 625 18.23 -24.05 7.86
CA LYS A 625 17.75 -22.98 8.74
C LYS A 625 18.28 -23.11 10.17
N LEU A 626 18.34 -24.34 10.70
CA LEU A 626 18.97 -24.63 11.99
C LEU A 626 20.46 -24.29 11.98
N LEU A 627 21.19 -24.67 10.93
CA LEU A 627 22.61 -24.35 10.78
C LEU A 627 22.85 -22.84 10.70
N GLN A 628 22.02 -22.12 9.94
CA GLN A 628 22.07 -20.66 9.85
C GLN A 628 21.86 -20.00 11.24
N ASN A 629 20.91 -20.50 12.03
CA ASN A 629 20.66 -20.00 13.39
C ASN A 629 21.84 -20.28 14.34
N LEU A 630 22.46 -21.46 14.25
CA LEU A 630 23.63 -21.81 15.05
C LEU A 630 24.85 -20.95 14.69
N VAL A 631 25.09 -20.73 13.40
CA VAL A 631 26.17 -19.85 12.92
C VAL A 631 25.92 -18.40 13.35
N SER A 632 24.68 -17.93 13.28
CA SER A 632 24.30 -16.59 13.77
C SER A 632 24.54 -16.43 15.28
N SER A 633 24.21 -17.46 16.06
CA SER A 633 24.47 -17.48 17.51
C SER A 633 25.98 -17.49 17.81
N LEU A 634 26.76 -18.26 17.05
CA LEU A 634 28.22 -18.30 17.17
C LEU A 634 28.83 -16.91 16.89
N ILE A 635 28.40 -16.25 15.83
CA ILE A 635 28.83 -14.87 15.48
C ILE A 635 28.45 -13.89 16.60
N THR A 636 27.26 -14.05 17.17
CA THR A 636 26.76 -13.18 18.26
C THR A 636 27.59 -13.33 19.54
N GLU A 637 27.98 -14.56 19.91
CA GLU A 637 28.82 -14.80 21.08
C GLU A 637 30.29 -14.44 20.85
N SER A 638 30.79 -14.63 19.63
CA SER A 638 32.18 -14.36 19.28
C SER A 638 32.50 -12.87 19.19
N ALA A 639 31.54 -12.04 18.75
CA ALA A 639 31.69 -10.59 18.66
C ALA A 639 31.83 -9.86 20.02
N LYS A 640 31.59 -10.55 21.14
CA LYS A 640 31.61 -9.93 22.48
C LYS A 640 33.01 -9.65 23.03
N SER A 641 34.04 -10.35 22.56
CA SER A 641 35.43 -10.02 22.89
C SER A 641 36.40 -10.48 21.80
N LYS A 642 37.59 -9.89 21.79
CA LYS A 642 38.63 -10.25 20.81
C LYS A 642 39.06 -11.72 20.98
N GLU A 643 39.26 -12.21 22.21
CA GLU A 643 39.67 -13.61 22.41
C GLU A 643 38.60 -14.59 21.92
N ARG A 644 37.30 -14.28 22.11
CA ARG A 644 36.21 -15.13 21.64
C ARG A 644 36.11 -15.14 20.11
N LEU A 645 36.36 -14.00 19.47
CA LEU A 645 36.39 -13.88 18.01
C LEU A 645 37.55 -14.69 17.42
N ASP A 646 38.73 -14.61 18.03
CA ASP A 646 39.92 -15.35 17.60
C ASP A 646 39.68 -16.87 17.72
N ILE A 647 39.13 -17.34 18.85
CA ILE A 647 38.76 -18.75 19.06
C ILE A 647 37.71 -19.21 18.03
N ALA A 648 36.64 -18.43 17.84
CA ALA A 648 35.58 -18.80 16.90
C ALA A 648 36.11 -18.87 15.46
N THR A 649 36.98 -17.94 15.06
CA THR A 649 37.55 -17.87 13.71
C THR A 649 38.47 -19.06 13.44
N GLU A 650 39.30 -19.44 14.42
CA GLU A 650 40.16 -20.62 14.34
C GLU A 650 39.34 -21.91 14.22
N GLN A 651 38.33 -22.10 15.08
CA GLN A 651 37.51 -23.32 15.09
C GLN A 651 36.63 -23.45 13.84
N VAL A 652 36.06 -22.34 13.34
CA VAL A 652 35.29 -22.34 12.09
C VAL A 652 36.19 -22.67 10.89
N SER A 653 37.44 -22.19 10.88
CA SER A 653 38.38 -22.50 9.80
C SER A 653 38.73 -23.99 9.75
N ILE A 654 38.94 -24.62 10.91
CA ILE A 654 39.18 -26.07 11.03
C ILE A 654 37.94 -26.88 10.64
N LEU A 655 36.75 -26.41 11.02
CA LEU A 655 35.50 -27.08 10.66
C LEU A 655 35.24 -27.01 9.15
N LEU A 656 35.50 -25.85 8.54
CA LEU A 656 35.34 -25.65 7.10
C LEU A 656 36.30 -26.52 6.27
N SER A 657 37.55 -26.70 6.71
CA SER A 657 38.47 -27.63 6.03
C SER A 657 37.95 -29.07 6.10
N ARG A 658 37.53 -29.54 7.29
CA ARG A 658 36.94 -30.89 7.46
C ARG A 658 35.69 -31.12 6.64
N ILE A 659 34.81 -30.12 6.51
CA ILE A 659 33.59 -30.24 5.70
C ILE A 659 33.94 -30.32 4.21
N ARG A 660 34.93 -29.55 3.74
CA ARG A 660 35.39 -29.58 2.34
C ARG A 660 36.03 -30.92 1.95
N GLU A 661 36.57 -31.65 2.92
CA GLU A 661 37.15 -32.98 2.73
C GLU A 661 36.11 -34.11 2.68
N GLN A 662 34.82 -33.83 2.96
CA GLN A 662 33.76 -34.85 2.87
C GLN A 662 33.33 -35.12 1.42
N PRO A 663 33.14 -36.39 1.01
CA PRO A 663 32.69 -36.72 -0.35
C PRO A 663 31.23 -36.30 -0.58
N ILE A 664 30.97 -35.68 -1.74
CA ILE A 664 29.61 -35.33 -2.19
C ILE A 664 28.93 -36.63 -2.68
N SER A 665 27.86 -37.06 -2.01
CA SER A 665 27.10 -38.23 -2.44
C SER A 665 26.26 -37.94 -3.70
N LEU A 666 26.59 -38.60 -4.81
CA LEU A 666 25.81 -38.62 -6.06
C LEU A 666 24.59 -39.57 -5.94
N GLN A 667 23.70 -39.31 -4.99
CA GLN A 667 22.48 -40.13 -4.80
C GLN A 667 21.22 -39.50 -5.45
N GLY A 668 21.38 -38.72 -6.52
CA GLY A 668 20.26 -38.03 -7.21
C GLY A 668 20.21 -38.17 -8.73
N VAL A 669 21.11 -38.95 -9.35
CA VAL A 669 21.24 -39.02 -10.84
C VAL A 669 20.84 -40.38 -11.42
N ARG A 670 20.44 -41.37 -10.60
CA ARG A 670 20.07 -42.72 -11.10
C ARG A 670 18.58 -42.96 -11.37
N ASP A 671 17.69 -42.04 -11.01
CA ASP A 671 16.24 -42.23 -11.20
C ASP A 671 15.68 -41.69 -12.53
N ILE A 672 16.54 -41.23 -13.46
CA ILE A 672 16.11 -40.73 -14.78
C ILE A 672 16.30 -41.77 -15.91
N TYR A 673 16.97 -42.90 -15.66
CA TYR A 673 17.24 -43.92 -16.70
C TYR A 673 16.48 -45.25 -16.54
N SER A 674 15.57 -45.38 -15.57
CA SER A 674 14.82 -46.63 -15.33
C SER A 674 13.35 -46.60 -15.80
N ILE A 675 12.85 -45.51 -16.38
CA ILE A 675 11.45 -45.41 -16.86
C ILE A 675 11.27 -45.82 -18.34
N ASN A 676 12.34 -46.05 -19.12
CA ASN A 676 12.25 -46.50 -20.52
C ASN A 676 12.55 -47.99 -20.75
N ARG A 677 12.19 -48.86 -19.80
CA ARG A 677 12.09 -50.31 -20.00
C ARG A 677 10.95 -50.89 -19.15
N ASN A 678 9.72 -50.65 -19.57
CA ASN A 678 8.64 -51.63 -19.70
C ASN A 678 7.31 -50.90 -19.87
N LEU A 679 6.72 -51.08 -21.06
CA LEU A 679 5.42 -50.63 -21.57
C LEU A 679 5.36 -49.21 -22.14
#